data_AF-A0A0J0XFX9-F1
#
_entry.id   AF-A0A0J0XFX9-F1
#
_cell.length_a   1.000
_cell.length_b   1.000
_cell.length_c   1.000
_cell.angle_alpha   90.00
_cell.angle_beta   90.00
_cell.angle_gamma   90.00
#
_symmetry.space_group_name_H-M   'P 1'
#
loop_
_entity.id
_entity.type
_entity.pdbx_description
1 polymer ?
#
loop_
_entity_poly.entity_id
_entity_poly.type
_entity_poly.pdbx_seq_one_letter_code
_entity_poly.pdbx_strand_id
1 'polypeptide(L)'
;MDVTFETVAELVYYLGHPPTSKLRHDSDGRRPPLSPTWIFASWVKSLPPSLPPKTTARLFRLLFPHEGNRRRYGLRETKLAAELESLLAIQGLTRWDAVGWEGVGGLGCLGDVVAHAVRERIPDTTRSLISITEVDSLLDELAAYSPYSQLSQTPVAPQSPSTILRRLYREAGLSPRAMAVLTQVILRDLRPLLSPLPPMRARHPTLLLRVPASAGPAQLGLHDAMWVWDPAMARLFRDGKGCMEWCAAAAEAMRAGELFATGPVVGVNVQIPKCSKGRSVRDALKGFIDNRSSTVWAETKYDGYRMQIHVKANPKVEITIFSKSKRKSTLDRKHTHALIFAALGLPVQDAAHPLLLARLPQRVQTLSSVILEAEVVPCNEGQREGGRGPGIEEFWRLQAAGVNSEMTPSLPSGHRHLCLAFFDILHLDGESLLNSPYCERRRLLESVVFPIEGFSFIASRFEIPVHLGASHAEEILQRAFQRCCDSRDEGLVLKAEESVYIDKRFRWVKLKKDYIPNVGDSVDLVVLGAGWDMDRARELRVDTSVFTTFCIGSLTNREGVTKHRLVPHFKFLFTASYGMTREQLEVYNENIRLRRWASKPFDKDDKWKRRLIGLSWKYDMPMNMKPPSVLFETPLCAEVMGAGFQRLPRSDLYELRWPRLQKIFDRSERSWADGEAALYSMSGLTAALDAPALLRVAHQSLGYITPATPPPLSPEKDSIEALWRSKSTAVVDIPDTPTPRRNGRIGPRLSAPTVLKFSPPTPRPDRNTSPTSPLAGKRRVAGAPIRSPAARMLFQSPQDTSHKRRRLLPPSPPPTSPASALEPPLELGALQEHPNSALVGLPTPAVSSPTREQGMLTRKTRPESPSAVSSSPPPLLPGLHCFTPPPSSSTPPTSPWPPTLRPLRALSIRSRLVLHSRRLRARAEHECQDYLS
;
A
#
# COMPACT_ATOMS: atom_id res chain seq x y z
N MET A 1 -26.87 17.52 -27.00
CA MET A 1 -27.34 16.35 -26.19
C MET A 1 -26.24 16.01 -25.20
N ASP A 2 -26.54 15.36 -24.06
CA ASP A 2 -25.48 14.84 -23.19
C ASP A 2 -24.94 13.49 -23.71
N VAL A 3 -23.75 13.10 -23.24
CA VAL A 3 -23.14 11.80 -23.54
C VAL A 3 -23.93 10.69 -22.82
N THR A 4 -24.29 9.61 -23.51
CA THR A 4 -24.96 8.46 -22.86
C THR A 4 -23.96 7.51 -22.21
N PHE A 5 -24.36 6.85 -21.14
CA PHE A 5 -23.48 5.93 -20.42
C PHE A 5 -23.05 4.71 -21.27
N GLU A 6 -23.87 4.27 -22.22
CA GLU A 6 -23.50 3.23 -23.20
C GLU A 6 -22.24 3.59 -23.98
N THR A 7 -22.11 4.82 -24.49
CA THR A 7 -20.92 5.23 -25.26
C THR A 7 -19.63 5.21 -24.42
N VAL A 8 -19.74 5.43 -23.10
CA VAL A 8 -18.62 5.29 -22.16
C VAL A 8 -18.30 3.81 -21.90
N ALA A 9 -19.32 2.95 -21.81
CA ALA A 9 -19.12 1.52 -21.68
C ALA A 9 -18.50 0.88 -22.95
N GLU A 10 -18.81 1.40 -24.13
CA GLU A 10 -18.14 1.04 -25.39
C GLU A 10 -16.69 1.51 -25.43
N LEU A 11 -16.39 2.73 -24.99
CA LEU A 11 -15.01 3.20 -24.87
C LEU A 11 -14.19 2.29 -23.94
N VAL A 12 -14.72 1.94 -22.77
CA VAL A 12 -14.05 1.00 -21.83
C VAL A 12 -13.84 -0.37 -22.49
N TYR A 13 -14.82 -0.88 -23.24
CA TYR A 13 -14.69 -2.14 -23.98
C TYR A 13 -13.59 -2.07 -25.06
N TYR A 14 -13.54 -1.02 -25.88
CA TYR A 14 -12.52 -0.86 -26.92
C TYR A 14 -11.13 -0.57 -26.35
N LEU A 15 -11.00 0.04 -25.18
CA LEU A 15 -9.73 0.18 -24.47
C LEU A 15 -9.21 -1.19 -23.96
N GLY A 16 -10.09 -2.08 -23.51
CA GLY A 16 -9.75 -3.47 -23.15
C GLY A 16 -9.55 -4.40 -24.35
N HIS A 17 -10.20 -4.11 -25.48
CA HIS A 17 -10.18 -4.92 -26.70
C HIS A 17 -9.80 -4.03 -27.91
N PRO A 18 -8.55 -3.52 -27.96
CA PRO A 18 -8.14 -2.55 -28.96
C PRO A 18 -8.20 -3.15 -30.38
N PRO A 19 -8.95 -2.54 -31.32
CA PRO A 19 -9.02 -3.03 -32.69
C PRO A 19 -7.67 -2.89 -33.40
N THR A 20 -7.38 -3.79 -34.35
CA THR A 20 -6.13 -3.80 -35.11
C THR A 20 -6.13 -2.75 -36.22
N SER A 21 -4.96 -2.16 -36.49
CA SER A 21 -4.79 -1.21 -37.58
C SER A 21 -5.01 -1.88 -38.94
N LYS A 22 -5.87 -1.32 -39.80
CA LYS A 22 -5.99 -1.74 -41.20
C LYS A 22 -4.85 -1.24 -42.10
N LEU A 23 -4.09 -0.23 -41.64
CA LEU A 23 -3.17 0.58 -42.46
C LEU A 23 -1.70 0.45 -42.05
N ARG A 24 -1.36 -0.37 -41.05
CA ARG A 24 0.01 -0.58 -40.59
C ARG A 24 0.27 -2.05 -40.35
N HIS A 25 1.44 -2.49 -40.75
CA HIS A 25 2.05 -3.76 -40.38
C HIS A 25 3.32 -3.46 -39.55
N ASP A 26 3.69 -4.33 -38.63
CA ASP A 26 4.98 -4.30 -37.93
C ASP A 26 6.07 -5.04 -38.72
N SER A 27 7.27 -5.17 -38.14
CA SER A 27 8.41 -5.90 -38.72
C SER A 27 8.09 -7.35 -39.08
N ASP A 28 7.15 -7.96 -38.37
CA ASP A 28 6.77 -9.37 -38.49
C ASP A 28 5.55 -9.53 -39.43
N GLY A 29 5.16 -8.45 -40.12
CA GLY A 29 3.99 -8.41 -40.99
C GLY A 29 2.65 -8.42 -40.25
N ARG A 30 2.62 -8.27 -38.92
CA ARG A 30 1.40 -8.33 -38.11
C ARG A 30 0.75 -6.95 -38.01
N ARG A 31 -0.57 -6.90 -37.88
CA ARG A 31 -1.33 -5.64 -37.70
C ARG A 31 -1.40 -5.28 -36.21
N PRO A 32 -0.70 -4.24 -35.74
CA PRO A 32 -0.69 -3.90 -34.32
C PRO A 32 -2.06 -3.39 -33.85
N PRO A 33 -2.40 -3.58 -32.56
CA PRO A 33 -3.56 -2.92 -31.95
C PRO A 33 -3.40 -1.40 -31.97
N LEU A 34 -4.51 -0.67 -32.13
CA LEU A 34 -4.52 0.79 -32.07
C LEU A 34 -4.20 1.27 -30.64
N SER A 35 -3.51 2.41 -30.52
CA SER A 35 -3.11 2.92 -29.20
C SER A 35 -4.32 3.40 -28.39
N PRO A 36 -4.29 3.30 -27.05
CA PRO A 36 -5.37 3.80 -26.20
C PRO A 36 -5.65 5.29 -26.41
N THR A 37 -4.60 6.07 -26.67
CA THR A 37 -4.69 7.50 -27.01
C THR A 37 -5.39 7.74 -28.34
N TRP A 38 -5.17 6.91 -29.36
CA TRP A 38 -5.87 7.00 -30.64
C TRP A 38 -7.34 6.58 -30.51
N ILE A 39 -7.61 5.49 -29.79
CA ILE A 39 -8.98 5.00 -29.51
C ILE A 39 -9.78 6.08 -28.78
N PHE A 40 -9.21 6.69 -27.74
CA PHE A 40 -9.84 7.79 -27.02
C PHE A 40 -10.00 9.04 -27.89
N ALA A 41 -8.99 9.44 -28.68
CA ALA A 41 -9.11 10.58 -29.59
C ALA A 41 -10.18 10.38 -30.68
N SER A 42 -10.34 9.17 -31.18
CA SER A 42 -11.38 8.79 -32.13
C SER A 42 -12.77 8.87 -31.49
N TRP A 43 -12.92 8.37 -30.26
CA TRP A 43 -14.15 8.48 -29.48
C TRP A 43 -14.51 9.93 -29.15
N VAL A 44 -13.55 10.76 -28.73
CA VAL A 44 -13.78 12.21 -28.48
C VAL A 44 -14.27 12.92 -29.74
N LYS A 45 -13.72 12.59 -30.92
CA LYS A 45 -14.19 13.12 -32.22
C LYS A 45 -15.59 12.64 -32.62
N SER A 46 -16.14 11.60 -31.99
CA SER A 46 -17.51 11.13 -32.23
C SER A 46 -18.56 11.80 -31.34
N LEU A 47 -18.14 12.62 -30.36
CA LEU A 47 -19.05 13.33 -29.47
C LEU A 47 -19.65 14.59 -30.12
N PRO A 48 -20.82 15.09 -29.64
CA PRO A 48 -21.36 16.37 -30.08
C PRO A 48 -20.38 17.54 -29.86
N PRO A 49 -20.33 18.52 -30.78
CA PRO A 49 -19.38 19.64 -30.69
C PRO A 49 -19.65 20.57 -29.49
N SER A 50 -20.87 20.59 -28.97
CA SER A 50 -21.24 21.26 -27.73
C SER A 50 -21.69 20.24 -26.68
N LEU A 51 -20.95 20.19 -25.57
CA LEU A 51 -21.21 19.32 -24.42
C LEU A 51 -21.76 20.13 -23.23
N PRO A 52 -22.62 19.55 -22.37
CA PRO A 52 -23.13 20.23 -21.20
C PRO A 52 -22.02 20.66 -20.21
N PRO A 53 -22.21 21.76 -19.45
CA PRO A 53 -21.27 22.14 -18.40
C PRO A 53 -21.03 21.02 -17.38
N LYS A 54 -19.79 20.91 -16.89
CA LYS A 54 -19.26 19.89 -15.96
C LYS A 54 -19.07 18.48 -16.58
N THR A 55 -19.34 18.30 -17.87
CA THR A 55 -19.17 16.98 -18.53
C THR A 55 -17.73 16.46 -18.49
N THR A 56 -16.70 17.32 -18.48
CA THR A 56 -15.31 16.89 -18.28
C THR A 56 -15.14 16.18 -16.93
N ALA A 57 -15.64 16.78 -15.85
CA ALA A 57 -15.53 16.20 -14.51
C ALA A 57 -16.32 14.89 -14.36
N ARG A 58 -17.52 14.80 -14.97
CA ARG A 58 -18.35 13.59 -14.98
C ARG A 58 -17.64 12.43 -15.69
N LEU A 59 -17.19 12.64 -16.92
CA LEU A 59 -16.54 11.61 -17.73
C LEU A 59 -15.29 11.07 -17.04
N PHE A 60 -14.42 11.95 -16.53
CA PHE A 60 -13.18 11.52 -15.89
C PHE A 60 -13.41 10.75 -14.58
N ARG A 61 -14.50 11.01 -13.83
CA ARG A 61 -14.91 10.16 -12.70
C ARG A 61 -15.34 8.74 -13.12
N LEU A 62 -15.93 8.58 -14.30
CA LEU A 62 -16.35 7.29 -14.84
C LEU A 62 -15.19 6.50 -15.46
N LEU A 63 -14.25 7.16 -16.14
CA LEU A 63 -13.06 6.52 -16.74
C LEU A 63 -11.93 6.25 -15.73
N PHE A 64 -11.77 7.13 -14.73
CA PHE A 64 -10.76 6.98 -13.68
C PHE A 64 -11.40 6.88 -12.29
N PRO A 65 -12.33 5.92 -12.05
CA PRO A 65 -13.05 5.83 -10.79
C PRO A 65 -12.12 5.47 -9.64
N HIS A 66 -10.90 4.96 -9.88
CA HIS A 66 -9.90 4.73 -8.84
C HIS A 66 -9.22 6.01 -8.34
N GLU A 67 -9.29 7.13 -9.09
CA GLU A 67 -8.69 8.41 -8.73
C GLU A 67 -9.56 9.25 -7.77
N GLY A 68 -8.90 10.13 -7.01
CA GLY A 68 -9.56 11.01 -6.04
C GLY A 68 -10.36 10.32 -4.91
N ASN A 69 -11.02 11.12 -4.07
CA ASN A 69 -11.73 10.64 -2.87
C ASN A 69 -13.22 11.01 -2.82
N ARG A 70 -13.76 11.67 -3.87
CA ARG A 70 -15.13 12.18 -3.88
C ARG A 70 -16.18 11.12 -3.60
N ARG A 71 -16.18 10.01 -4.35
CA ARG A 71 -17.10 8.87 -4.14
C ARG A 71 -16.43 7.71 -3.42
N ARG A 72 -16.97 7.28 -2.29
CA ARG A 72 -16.77 5.93 -1.72
C ARG A 72 -18.18 5.38 -1.46
N TYR A 73 -18.46 4.13 -1.83
CA TYR A 73 -19.84 3.64 -1.76
C TYR A 73 -20.12 2.76 -0.53
N GLY A 74 -19.09 2.31 0.22
CA GLY A 74 -19.24 1.36 1.33
C GLY A 74 -19.68 -0.06 0.93
N LEU A 75 -20.07 -0.23 -0.33
CA LEU A 75 -20.29 -1.47 -1.05
C LEU A 75 -18.92 -2.08 -1.44
N ARG A 76 -18.69 -3.31 -1.00
CA ARG A 76 -17.62 -4.19 -1.49
C ARG A 76 -18.27 -5.26 -2.38
N GLU A 77 -17.45 -6.01 -3.10
CA GLU A 77 -17.83 -7.03 -4.07
C GLU A 77 -18.88 -7.98 -3.50
N THR A 78 -18.66 -8.57 -2.32
CA THR A 78 -19.62 -9.49 -1.66
C THR A 78 -20.96 -8.83 -1.31
N LYS A 79 -20.97 -7.54 -0.95
CA LYS A 79 -22.22 -6.81 -0.67
C LYS A 79 -22.95 -6.47 -1.95
N LEU A 80 -22.25 -5.88 -2.92
CA LEU A 80 -22.81 -5.47 -4.20
C LEU A 80 -23.36 -6.69 -4.94
N ALA A 81 -22.67 -7.83 -4.87
CA ALA A 81 -23.17 -9.11 -5.37
C ALA A 81 -24.52 -9.52 -4.73
N ALA A 82 -24.64 -9.47 -3.40
CA ALA A 82 -25.89 -9.84 -2.72
C ALA A 82 -27.06 -8.87 -3.01
N GLU A 83 -26.79 -7.56 -3.04
CA GLU A 83 -27.78 -6.55 -3.47
C GLU A 83 -28.23 -6.81 -4.92
N LEU A 84 -27.29 -7.09 -5.84
CA LEU A 84 -27.60 -7.34 -7.25
C LEU A 84 -28.29 -8.69 -7.50
N GLU A 85 -27.99 -9.74 -6.73
CA GLU A 85 -28.75 -11.01 -6.75
C GLU A 85 -30.23 -10.76 -6.40
N SER A 86 -30.47 -10.02 -5.32
CA SER A 86 -31.83 -9.67 -4.87
C SER A 86 -32.56 -8.71 -5.82
N LEU A 87 -31.83 -7.86 -6.54
CA LEU A 87 -32.38 -6.80 -7.39
C LEU A 87 -32.69 -7.28 -8.81
N LEU A 88 -31.83 -8.14 -9.37
CA LEU A 88 -31.94 -8.69 -10.72
C LEU A 88 -32.60 -10.08 -10.76
N ALA A 89 -32.96 -10.65 -9.60
CA ALA A 89 -33.49 -12.01 -9.45
C ALA A 89 -32.60 -13.06 -10.14
N ILE A 90 -31.33 -13.09 -9.72
CA ILE A 90 -30.28 -14.01 -10.19
C ILE A 90 -29.51 -14.58 -9.00
N GLN A 91 -28.73 -15.64 -9.23
CA GLN A 91 -27.95 -16.33 -8.19
C GLN A 91 -26.51 -16.56 -8.67
N GLY A 92 -25.56 -16.60 -7.75
CA GLY A 92 -24.16 -16.98 -8.00
C GLY A 92 -23.17 -15.81 -8.08
N LEU A 93 -23.64 -14.55 -8.11
CA LEU A 93 -22.77 -13.38 -8.01
C LEU A 93 -21.96 -13.39 -6.70
N THR A 94 -22.55 -13.86 -5.59
CA THR A 94 -21.88 -13.96 -4.29
C THR A 94 -20.71 -14.96 -4.28
N ARG A 95 -20.56 -15.75 -5.35
CA ARG A 95 -19.45 -16.69 -5.60
C ARG A 95 -18.48 -16.20 -6.69
N TRP A 96 -18.49 -14.91 -7.05
CA TRP A 96 -17.58 -14.33 -8.06
C TRP A 96 -16.08 -14.59 -7.82
N ASP A 97 -15.66 -14.75 -6.54
CA ASP A 97 -14.28 -15.06 -6.13
C ASP A 97 -14.03 -16.54 -5.80
N ALA A 98 -14.99 -17.42 -6.09
CA ALA A 98 -14.89 -18.84 -5.77
C ALA A 98 -13.87 -19.55 -6.68
N VAL A 99 -12.79 -20.04 -6.06
CA VAL A 99 -11.77 -20.88 -6.71
C VAL A 99 -12.39 -22.18 -7.21
N GLY A 100 -12.31 -22.41 -8.53
CA GLY A 100 -12.74 -23.67 -9.13
C GLY A 100 -11.80 -24.82 -8.75
N TRP A 101 -12.33 -25.90 -8.19
CA TRP A 101 -11.54 -27.13 -7.98
C TRP A 101 -11.35 -27.90 -9.30
N GLU A 102 -12.39 -27.92 -10.14
CA GLU A 102 -12.48 -28.68 -11.40
C GLU A 102 -12.55 -27.75 -12.62
N GLY A 103 -11.75 -26.68 -12.63
CA GLY A 103 -11.68 -25.69 -13.72
C GLY A 103 -12.83 -24.68 -13.79
N VAL A 104 -14.04 -25.03 -13.32
CA VAL A 104 -15.19 -24.10 -13.22
C VAL A 104 -15.04 -23.19 -11.98
N GLY A 105 -14.21 -22.16 -12.12
CA GLY A 105 -14.06 -21.07 -11.14
C GLY A 105 -14.89 -19.84 -11.51
N GLY A 106 -15.05 -18.92 -10.56
CA GLY A 106 -15.61 -17.60 -10.84
C GLY A 106 -14.71 -16.80 -11.80
N LEU A 107 -15.30 -15.94 -12.64
CA LEU A 107 -14.55 -15.11 -13.61
C LEU A 107 -13.55 -14.13 -12.95
N GLY A 108 -13.59 -13.98 -11.62
CA GLY A 108 -12.73 -13.05 -10.87
C GLY A 108 -13.07 -11.58 -11.06
N CYS A 109 -14.11 -11.26 -11.83
CA CYS A 109 -14.61 -9.92 -12.12
C CYS A 109 -16.12 -9.89 -11.91
N LEU A 110 -16.60 -9.21 -10.85
CA LEU A 110 -18.03 -9.16 -10.55
C LEU A 110 -18.85 -8.56 -11.70
N GLY A 111 -18.31 -7.55 -12.40
CA GLY A 111 -18.96 -6.96 -13.58
C GLY A 111 -19.24 -7.97 -14.69
N ASP A 112 -18.26 -8.82 -15.03
CA ASP A 112 -18.43 -9.85 -16.06
C ASP A 112 -19.39 -10.96 -15.62
N VAL A 113 -19.40 -11.32 -14.33
CA VAL A 113 -20.38 -12.28 -13.79
C VAL A 113 -21.81 -11.71 -13.85
N VAL A 114 -21.99 -10.42 -13.55
CA VAL A 114 -23.28 -9.72 -13.73
C VAL A 114 -23.70 -9.73 -15.19
N ALA A 115 -22.83 -9.32 -16.12
CA ALA A 115 -23.13 -9.30 -17.55
C ALA A 115 -23.48 -10.69 -18.11
N HIS A 116 -22.73 -11.72 -17.69
CA HIS A 116 -23.02 -13.09 -18.11
C HIS A 116 -24.37 -13.59 -17.57
N ALA A 117 -24.70 -13.30 -16.32
CA ALA A 117 -25.94 -13.73 -15.67
C ALA A 117 -27.21 -13.04 -16.23
N VAL A 118 -27.08 -11.90 -16.93
CA VAL A 118 -28.21 -11.18 -17.54
C VAL A 118 -28.29 -11.31 -19.07
N ARG A 119 -27.27 -11.84 -19.76
CA ARG A 119 -27.24 -11.93 -21.24
C ARG A 119 -28.44 -12.69 -21.81
N GLU A 120 -28.86 -13.78 -21.18
CA GLU A 120 -30.03 -14.57 -21.60
C GLU A 120 -31.38 -13.85 -21.39
N ARG A 121 -31.36 -12.67 -20.72
CA ARG A 121 -32.55 -11.86 -20.40
C ARG A 121 -32.56 -10.48 -21.05
N ILE A 122 -31.40 -9.98 -21.49
CA ILE A 122 -31.20 -8.62 -22.03
C ILE A 122 -30.34 -8.72 -23.30
N PRO A 123 -30.86 -8.36 -24.48
CA PRO A 123 -30.06 -8.36 -25.71
C PRO A 123 -28.84 -7.43 -25.63
N ASP A 124 -27.70 -7.89 -26.16
CA ASP A 124 -26.49 -7.05 -26.32
C ASP A 124 -26.70 -5.89 -27.35
N THR A 125 -27.85 -5.82 -28.02
CA THR A 125 -28.29 -4.71 -28.88
C THR A 125 -29.01 -3.57 -28.14
N THR A 126 -29.40 -3.75 -26.87
CA THR A 126 -30.11 -2.72 -26.10
C THR A 126 -29.21 -1.49 -25.90
N ARG A 127 -29.75 -0.31 -26.20
CA ARG A 127 -29.06 0.99 -26.04
C ARG A 127 -29.79 1.88 -25.04
N SER A 128 -29.30 1.95 -23.81
CA SER A 128 -29.80 2.92 -22.84
C SER A 128 -29.55 4.36 -23.30
N LEU A 129 -30.56 5.21 -23.11
CA LEU A 129 -30.47 6.66 -23.29
C LEU A 129 -30.02 7.39 -22.00
N ILE A 130 -29.71 6.67 -20.90
CA ILE A 130 -29.33 7.32 -19.65
C ILE A 130 -28.04 8.14 -19.82
N SER A 131 -28.12 9.41 -19.43
CA SER A 131 -27.01 10.34 -19.56
C SER A 131 -25.93 10.10 -18.51
N ILE A 132 -24.68 10.45 -18.83
CA ILE A 132 -23.62 10.47 -17.81
C ILE A 132 -23.95 11.47 -16.69
N THR A 133 -24.74 12.51 -16.95
CA THR A 133 -25.20 13.45 -15.92
C THR A 133 -26.14 12.80 -14.90
N GLU A 134 -27.10 11.98 -15.35
CA GLU A 134 -27.97 11.24 -14.43
C GLU A 134 -27.18 10.18 -13.65
N VAL A 135 -26.31 9.40 -14.32
CA VAL A 135 -25.47 8.40 -13.66
C VAL A 135 -24.50 9.04 -12.65
N ASP A 136 -23.87 10.17 -12.97
CA ASP A 136 -22.97 10.90 -12.06
C ASP A 136 -23.72 11.41 -10.82
N SER A 137 -24.99 11.81 -10.97
CA SER A 137 -25.86 12.27 -9.88
C SER A 137 -26.32 11.13 -8.97
N LEU A 138 -26.81 10.03 -9.56
CA LEU A 138 -27.21 8.82 -8.82
C LEU A 138 -26.02 8.20 -8.07
N LEU A 139 -24.81 8.23 -8.65
CA LEU A 139 -23.59 7.79 -7.97
C LEU A 139 -23.13 8.75 -6.85
N ASP A 140 -23.53 10.03 -6.86
CA ASP A 140 -23.33 10.93 -5.72
C ASP A 140 -24.30 10.62 -4.57
N GLU A 141 -25.58 10.37 -4.86
CA GLU A 141 -26.53 9.90 -3.85
C GLU A 141 -26.07 8.58 -3.21
N LEU A 142 -25.62 7.61 -4.02
CA LEU A 142 -25.11 6.33 -3.52
C LEU A 142 -23.84 6.50 -2.67
N ALA A 143 -22.99 7.46 -3.02
CA ALA A 143 -21.77 7.77 -2.28
C ALA A 143 -22.03 8.52 -0.97
N ALA A 144 -23.16 9.24 -0.83
CA ALA A 144 -23.50 9.98 0.38
C ALA A 144 -23.68 9.06 1.61
N TYR A 145 -24.05 7.80 1.40
CA TYR A 145 -24.16 6.77 2.45
C TYR A 145 -22.81 6.27 3.00
N SER A 146 -21.67 6.79 2.54
CA SER A 146 -20.34 6.42 3.06
C SER A 146 -19.65 7.57 3.77
N PRO A 147 -19.23 7.42 5.05
CA PRO A 147 -18.48 8.46 5.77
C PRO A 147 -17.06 8.68 5.21
N TYR A 148 -16.62 7.89 4.24
CA TYR A 148 -15.34 8.02 3.55
C TYR A 148 -15.44 8.81 2.22
N SER A 149 -16.63 9.20 1.80
CA SER A 149 -16.85 10.09 0.65
C SER A 149 -16.47 11.53 0.97
N GLN A 150 -16.14 12.29 -0.08
CA GLN A 150 -15.81 13.72 0.00
C GLN A 150 -16.59 14.47 -1.08
N LEU A 151 -17.92 14.38 -1.02
CA LEU A 151 -18.82 15.08 -1.94
C LEU A 151 -18.71 16.59 -1.75
N SER A 152 -18.72 17.32 -2.87
CA SER A 152 -18.66 18.79 -2.89
C SER A 152 -19.92 19.44 -2.31
N GLN A 153 -21.04 18.72 -2.40
CA GLN A 153 -22.36 19.04 -1.87
C GLN A 153 -22.97 17.71 -1.41
N THR A 154 -23.57 17.68 -0.22
CA THR A 154 -24.30 16.50 0.27
C THR A 154 -25.74 16.57 -0.25
N PRO A 155 -26.31 15.49 -0.82
CA PRO A 155 -27.72 15.46 -1.19
C PRO A 155 -28.61 15.75 0.02
N VAL A 156 -29.59 16.65 -0.13
CA VAL A 156 -30.46 17.10 0.98
C VAL A 156 -31.42 16.00 1.44
N ALA A 157 -31.84 15.13 0.51
CA ALA A 157 -32.62 13.92 0.79
C ALA A 157 -32.28 12.82 -0.25
N PRO A 158 -31.20 12.04 -0.05
CA PRO A 158 -30.83 10.98 -0.99
C PRO A 158 -31.86 9.84 -1.01
N GLN A 159 -32.11 9.29 -2.20
CA GLN A 159 -32.90 8.06 -2.39
C GLN A 159 -32.22 6.87 -1.68
N SER A 160 -32.99 5.85 -1.26
CA SER A 160 -32.39 4.67 -0.63
C SER A 160 -31.37 3.97 -1.54
N PRO A 161 -30.29 3.35 -1.02
CA PRO A 161 -29.29 2.68 -1.84
C PRO A 161 -29.88 1.65 -2.81
N SER A 162 -30.86 0.87 -2.35
CA SER A 162 -31.54 -0.13 -3.17
C SER A 162 -32.50 0.50 -4.20
N THR A 163 -33.02 1.71 -3.96
CA THR A 163 -33.75 2.51 -4.97
C THR A 163 -32.80 3.01 -6.06
N ILE A 164 -31.63 3.55 -5.67
CA ILE A 164 -30.62 4.06 -6.60
C ILE A 164 -30.08 2.95 -7.49
N LEU A 165 -29.71 1.81 -6.88
CA LEU A 165 -29.27 0.63 -7.63
C LEU A 165 -30.39 0.12 -8.56
N ARG A 166 -31.66 0.18 -8.15
CA ARG A 166 -32.79 -0.24 -9.00
C ARG A 166 -32.94 0.66 -10.22
N ARG A 167 -32.85 1.98 -10.05
CA ARG A 167 -32.81 2.93 -11.18
C ARG A 167 -31.68 2.60 -12.14
N LEU A 168 -30.45 2.47 -11.61
CA LEU A 168 -29.24 2.24 -12.41
C LEU A 168 -29.20 0.87 -13.13
N TYR A 169 -29.65 -0.22 -12.50
CA TYR A 169 -29.48 -1.58 -13.03
C TYR A 169 -30.75 -2.20 -13.66
N ARG A 170 -31.94 -1.67 -13.38
CA ARG A 170 -33.20 -2.26 -13.83
C ARG A 170 -34.05 -1.32 -14.68
N GLU A 171 -34.16 -0.04 -14.29
CA GLU A 171 -35.04 0.92 -14.95
C GLU A 171 -34.32 1.74 -16.04
N ALA A 172 -33.00 1.93 -15.94
CA ALA A 172 -32.19 2.58 -16.96
C ALA A 172 -32.06 1.78 -18.28
N GLY A 173 -32.39 0.49 -18.31
CA GLY A 173 -32.28 -0.34 -19.52
C GLY A 173 -30.86 -0.48 -20.07
N LEU A 174 -29.86 -0.60 -19.19
CA LEU A 174 -28.45 -0.77 -19.57
C LEU A 174 -28.19 -2.09 -20.32
N SER A 175 -27.28 -2.06 -21.30
CA SER A 175 -26.73 -3.28 -21.90
C SER A 175 -25.96 -4.13 -20.87
N PRO A 176 -25.81 -5.46 -21.06
CA PRO A 176 -24.99 -6.30 -20.19
C PRO A 176 -23.56 -5.75 -20.02
N ARG A 177 -22.97 -5.21 -21.10
CA ARG A 177 -21.68 -4.51 -21.10
C ARG A 177 -21.69 -3.27 -20.20
N ALA A 178 -22.69 -2.41 -20.30
CA ALA A 178 -22.80 -1.23 -19.45
C ALA A 178 -23.02 -1.59 -17.98
N MET A 179 -23.78 -2.67 -17.68
CA MET A 179 -23.92 -3.18 -16.31
C MET A 179 -22.58 -3.68 -15.73
N ALA A 180 -21.70 -4.30 -16.53
CA ALA A 180 -20.35 -4.66 -16.09
C ALA A 180 -19.51 -3.43 -15.75
N VAL A 181 -19.49 -2.42 -16.63
CA VAL A 181 -18.73 -1.18 -16.46
C VAL A 181 -19.23 -0.39 -15.24
N LEU A 182 -20.54 -0.24 -15.07
CA LEU A 182 -21.15 0.39 -13.90
C LEU A 182 -20.75 -0.32 -12.60
N THR A 183 -20.80 -1.66 -12.58
CA THR A 183 -20.40 -2.47 -11.42
C THR A 183 -18.96 -2.17 -11.02
N GLN A 184 -18.05 -2.05 -11.99
CA GLN A 184 -16.65 -1.74 -11.72
C GLN A 184 -16.37 -0.25 -11.44
N VAL A 185 -17.22 0.68 -11.89
CA VAL A 185 -17.23 2.08 -11.43
C VAL A 185 -17.64 2.17 -9.95
N ILE A 186 -18.62 1.38 -9.51
CA ILE A 186 -19.05 1.31 -8.10
C ILE A 186 -17.98 0.63 -7.23
N LEU A 187 -17.35 -0.45 -7.69
CA LEU A 187 -16.21 -1.05 -6.98
C LEU A 187 -14.93 -0.19 -7.03
N ARG A 188 -14.89 0.78 -7.96
CA ARG A 188 -13.75 1.65 -8.26
C ARG A 188 -12.52 0.89 -8.81
N ASP A 189 -12.74 -0.20 -9.55
CA ASP A 189 -11.69 -1.02 -10.20
C ASP A 189 -12.04 -1.45 -11.63
N LEU A 190 -11.67 -0.64 -12.62
CA LEU A 190 -11.81 -0.99 -14.05
C LEU A 190 -10.70 -1.91 -14.59
N ARG A 191 -9.67 -2.26 -13.81
CA ARG A 191 -8.54 -3.11 -14.28
C ARG A 191 -8.98 -4.41 -14.98
N PRO A 192 -9.95 -5.21 -14.50
CA PRO A 192 -10.32 -6.45 -15.19
C PRO A 192 -11.03 -6.22 -16.54
N LEU A 193 -11.67 -5.06 -16.76
CA LEU A 193 -12.32 -4.74 -18.04
C LEU A 193 -11.36 -4.08 -19.02
N LEU A 194 -10.42 -3.27 -18.52
CA LEU A 194 -9.39 -2.59 -19.31
C LEU A 194 -8.17 -3.48 -19.62
N SER A 195 -7.94 -4.55 -18.85
CA SER A 195 -6.93 -5.58 -19.13
C SER A 195 -7.55 -6.97 -18.98
N PRO A 196 -8.44 -7.35 -19.91
CA PRO A 196 -9.14 -8.64 -19.87
C PRO A 196 -8.16 -9.81 -19.96
N LEU A 197 -8.61 -10.97 -19.50
CA LEU A 197 -7.86 -12.23 -19.57
C LEU A 197 -7.71 -12.68 -21.03
N PRO A 198 -6.60 -13.36 -21.40
CA PRO A 198 -6.41 -13.85 -22.76
C PRO A 198 -7.51 -14.87 -23.13
N PRO A 199 -8.05 -14.84 -24.37
CA PRO A 199 -9.00 -15.85 -24.82
C PRO A 199 -8.28 -17.19 -25.03
N MET A 200 -8.62 -18.19 -24.22
CA MET A 200 -8.01 -19.53 -24.26
C MET A 200 -9.07 -20.61 -24.52
N ARG A 201 -8.75 -21.58 -25.39
CA ARG A 201 -9.64 -22.72 -25.69
C ARG A 201 -9.89 -23.63 -24.48
N ALA A 202 -8.95 -23.66 -23.53
CA ALA A 202 -9.09 -24.31 -22.23
C ALA A 202 -8.48 -23.40 -21.15
N ARG A 203 -9.21 -23.18 -20.05
CA ARG A 203 -8.73 -22.41 -18.89
C ARG A 203 -7.96 -23.32 -17.94
N HIS A 204 -6.65 -23.46 -18.14
CA HIS A 204 -5.79 -24.17 -17.19
C HIS A 204 -4.95 -23.16 -16.37
N PRO A 205 -4.86 -23.30 -15.03
CA PRO A 205 -4.16 -22.34 -14.16
C PRO A 205 -2.73 -22.03 -14.60
N THR A 206 -1.96 -23.07 -14.94
CA THR A 206 -0.55 -22.92 -15.34
C THR A 206 -0.38 -22.21 -16.68
N LEU A 207 -1.32 -22.39 -17.62
CA LEU A 207 -1.24 -21.75 -18.94
C LEU A 207 -1.45 -20.23 -18.86
N LEU A 208 -2.27 -19.74 -17.92
CA LEU A 208 -2.39 -18.30 -17.65
C LEU A 208 -1.10 -17.71 -17.05
N LEU A 209 -0.36 -18.50 -16.24
CA LEU A 209 0.91 -18.07 -15.69
C LEU A 209 2.02 -17.97 -16.75
N ARG A 210 2.02 -18.85 -17.76
CA ARG A 210 2.95 -18.78 -18.91
C ARG A 210 2.75 -17.57 -19.82
N VAL A 211 1.55 -16.98 -19.87
CA VAL A 211 1.33 -15.71 -20.61
C VAL A 211 1.92 -14.56 -19.77
N PRO A 212 2.86 -13.75 -20.29
CA PRO A 212 3.43 -12.66 -19.51
C PRO A 212 2.39 -11.56 -19.24
N ALA A 213 2.43 -10.96 -18.06
CA ALA A 213 1.48 -9.91 -17.66
C ALA A 213 1.51 -8.69 -18.60
N SER A 214 2.66 -8.40 -19.22
CA SER A 214 2.86 -7.36 -20.21
C SER A 214 2.15 -7.60 -21.55
N ALA A 215 1.70 -8.82 -21.86
CA ALA A 215 0.89 -9.13 -23.04
C ALA A 215 -0.60 -8.75 -22.85
N GLY A 216 -0.89 -7.75 -22.02
CA GLY A 216 -2.20 -7.10 -21.94
C GLY A 216 -2.29 -5.94 -22.92
N PRO A 217 -3.49 -5.42 -23.21
CA PRO A 217 -3.64 -4.18 -23.96
C PRO A 217 -2.95 -3.02 -23.22
N ALA A 218 -2.34 -2.10 -23.97
CA ALA A 218 -1.83 -0.86 -23.39
C ALA A 218 -2.97 -0.08 -22.71
N GLN A 219 -2.65 0.64 -21.64
CA GLN A 219 -3.66 1.33 -20.81
C GLN A 219 -3.67 2.84 -21.10
N LEU A 220 -4.85 3.46 -21.08
CA LEU A 220 -4.98 4.92 -21.23
C LEU A 220 -4.55 5.62 -19.92
N GLY A 221 -3.46 6.38 -19.97
CA GLY A 221 -2.97 7.15 -18.82
C GLY A 221 -3.86 8.37 -18.53
N LEU A 222 -4.02 8.72 -17.24
CA LEU A 222 -4.82 9.88 -16.81
C LEU A 222 -4.39 11.18 -17.48
N HIS A 223 -3.08 11.47 -17.50
CA HIS A 223 -2.52 12.67 -18.12
C HIS A 223 -2.73 12.68 -19.64
N ASP A 224 -2.75 11.51 -20.28
CA ASP A 224 -2.82 11.39 -21.73
C ASP A 224 -4.28 11.48 -22.19
N ALA A 225 -5.22 10.96 -21.38
CA ALA A 225 -6.64 11.29 -21.50
C ALA A 225 -6.90 12.79 -21.29
N MET A 226 -6.31 13.41 -20.24
CA MET A 226 -6.40 14.87 -20.06
C MET A 226 -5.89 15.60 -21.29
N TRP A 227 -4.73 15.24 -21.83
CA TRP A 227 -4.12 15.93 -22.98
C TRP A 227 -4.95 15.80 -24.27
N VAL A 228 -5.55 14.62 -24.51
CA VAL A 228 -6.43 14.38 -25.67
C VAL A 228 -7.79 15.04 -25.53
N TRP A 229 -8.30 15.20 -24.30
CA TRP A 229 -9.57 15.88 -24.03
C TRP A 229 -9.44 17.41 -24.02
N ASP A 230 -8.47 17.93 -23.26
CA ASP A 230 -8.22 19.34 -23.06
C ASP A 230 -6.75 19.58 -22.61
N PRO A 231 -5.88 20.08 -23.51
CA PRO A 231 -4.48 20.37 -23.16
C PRO A 231 -4.28 21.34 -21.99
N ALA A 232 -5.25 22.23 -21.69
CA ALA A 232 -5.17 23.10 -20.52
C ALA A 232 -5.37 22.29 -19.22
N MET A 233 -6.32 21.35 -19.19
CA MET A 233 -6.51 20.43 -18.07
C MET A 233 -5.23 19.64 -17.74
N ALA A 234 -4.52 19.18 -18.77
CA ALA A 234 -3.25 18.45 -18.61
C ALA A 234 -2.10 19.34 -18.12
N ARG A 235 -2.01 20.60 -18.61
CA ARG A 235 -1.02 21.59 -18.13
C ARG A 235 -1.27 21.95 -16.67
N LEU A 236 -2.50 22.34 -16.31
CA LEU A 236 -2.90 22.65 -14.93
C LEU A 236 -2.53 21.52 -13.95
N PHE A 237 -2.81 20.27 -14.32
CA PHE A 237 -2.49 19.11 -13.48
C PHE A 237 -0.97 18.90 -13.30
N ARG A 238 -0.18 19.15 -14.36
CA ARG A 238 1.29 19.10 -14.34
C ARG A 238 1.87 20.23 -13.48
N ASP A 239 1.30 21.42 -13.55
CA ASP A 239 1.75 22.64 -12.84
C ASP A 239 1.44 22.62 -11.33
N GLY A 240 1.24 21.44 -10.74
CA GLY A 240 1.06 21.24 -9.31
C GLY A 240 -0.38 21.07 -8.83
N LYS A 241 -1.39 21.26 -9.68
CA LYS A 241 -2.81 21.12 -9.29
C LYS A 241 -3.23 19.65 -9.38
N GLY A 242 -2.75 18.83 -8.44
CA GLY A 242 -2.92 17.37 -8.41
C GLY A 242 -4.36 16.83 -8.24
N CYS A 243 -5.38 17.69 -8.34
CA CYS A 243 -6.79 17.35 -8.26
C CYS A 243 -7.45 17.38 -9.65
N MET A 244 -7.72 16.20 -10.19
CA MET A 244 -8.39 15.97 -11.48
C MET A 244 -9.67 16.81 -11.66
N GLU A 245 -10.51 16.89 -10.63
CA GLU A 245 -11.79 17.62 -10.69
C GLU A 245 -11.60 19.14 -10.69
N TRP A 246 -10.57 19.64 -10.02
CA TRP A 246 -10.20 21.06 -10.05
C TRP A 246 -9.74 21.44 -11.45
N CYS A 247 -8.85 20.65 -12.06
CA CYS A 247 -8.37 20.89 -13.42
C CYS A 247 -9.48 20.76 -14.47
N ALA A 248 -10.44 19.87 -14.29
CA ALA A 248 -11.62 19.77 -15.15
C ALA A 248 -12.47 21.05 -15.10
N ALA A 249 -12.78 21.55 -13.90
CA ALA A 249 -13.58 22.77 -13.72
C ALA A 249 -12.83 24.02 -14.22
N ALA A 250 -11.55 24.15 -13.90
CA ALA A 250 -10.73 25.28 -14.34
C ALA A 250 -10.49 25.28 -15.86
N ALA A 251 -10.34 24.13 -16.52
CA ALA A 251 -10.21 24.08 -17.98
C ALA A 251 -11.53 24.43 -18.70
N GLU A 252 -12.69 24.04 -18.15
CA GLU A 252 -13.99 24.51 -18.64
C GLU A 252 -14.15 26.04 -18.43
N ALA A 253 -13.69 26.59 -17.31
CA ALA A 253 -13.70 28.02 -17.02
C ALA A 253 -12.72 28.83 -17.89
N MET A 254 -11.53 28.30 -18.18
CA MET A 254 -10.58 28.91 -19.13
C MET A 254 -11.16 29.03 -20.54
N ARG A 255 -11.97 28.04 -20.97
CA ARG A 255 -12.73 28.11 -22.23
C ARG A 255 -13.85 29.15 -22.22
N ALA A 256 -14.26 29.64 -21.04
CA ALA A 256 -15.16 30.79 -20.87
C ALA A 256 -14.42 32.12 -20.63
N GLY A 257 -13.09 32.14 -20.65
CA GLY A 257 -12.26 33.34 -20.52
C GLY A 257 -11.63 33.59 -19.14
N GLU A 258 -11.84 32.71 -18.15
CA GLU A 258 -11.21 32.86 -16.83
C GLU A 258 -9.69 32.60 -16.87
N LEU A 259 -8.91 33.44 -16.18
CA LEU A 259 -7.46 33.31 -16.05
C LEU A 259 -7.08 32.69 -14.70
N PHE A 260 -6.22 31.68 -14.71
CA PHE A 260 -5.72 31.00 -13.52
C PHE A 260 -4.19 31.15 -13.39
N ALA A 261 -3.72 31.44 -12.18
CA ALA A 261 -2.30 31.49 -11.87
C ALA A 261 -1.62 30.11 -12.06
N THR A 262 -0.35 30.11 -12.45
CA THR A 262 0.49 28.91 -12.53
C THR A 262 0.89 28.42 -11.12
N GLY A 263 1.39 27.18 -11.01
CA GLY A 263 1.82 26.60 -9.72
C GLY A 263 0.68 26.00 -8.87
N PRO A 264 0.98 25.57 -7.63
CA PRO A 264 0.02 24.96 -6.72
C PRO A 264 -0.93 26.00 -6.12
N VAL A 265 -2.12 25.55 -5.70
CA VAL A 265 -3.11 26.41 -5.05
C VAL A 265 -3.29 25.95 -3.60
N VAL A 266 -3.17 26.87 -2.64
CA VAL A 266 -3.31 26.59 -1.21
C VAL A 266 -4.72 26.05 -0.93
N GLY A 267 -4.80 24.86 -0.32
CA GLY A 267 -6.05 24.13 -0.11
C GLY A 267 -6.44 23.16 -1.24
N VAL A 268 -5.63 23.05 -2.31
CA VAL A 268 -5.77 22.04 -3.38
C VAL A 268 -4.57 21.10 -3.34
N ASN A 269 -4.81 19.77 -3.33
CA ASN A 269 -3.73 18.79 -3.22
C ASN A 269 -2.69 18.91 -4.35
N VAL A 270 -1.41 18.98 -3.97
CA VAL A 270 -0.27 18.87 -4.88
C VAL A 270 0.06 17.41 -5.14
N GLN A 271 0.36 17.06 -6.40
CA GLN A 271 0.71 15.69 -6.76
C GLN A 271 1.98 15.20 -6.03
N ILE A 272 1.89 14.00 -5.44
CA ILE A 272 3.01 13.35 -4.75
C ILE A 272 3.98 12.72 -5.77
N PRO A 273 5.31 12.95 -5.66
CA PRO A 273 6.30 12.36 -6.57
C PRO A 273 6.35 10.83 -6.53
N LYS A 274 6.49 10.19 -7.71
CA LYS A 274 6.64 8.73 -7.84
C LYS A 274 8.12 8.32 -7.67
N CYS A 275 8.54 8.09 -6.43
CA CYS A 275 9.87 7.51 -6.15
C CYS A 275 10.00 6.09 -6.74
N SER A 276 11.19 5.69 -7.16
CA SER A 276 11.54 4.30 -7.46
C SER A 276 11.99 3.54 -6.20
N LYS A 277 12.34 2.26 -6.35
CA LYS A 277 12.92 1.39 -5.31
C LYS A 277 14.34 1.01 -5.70
N GLY A 278 15.32 1.32 -4.85
CA GLY A 278 16.69 0.87 -5.01
C GLY A 278 16.83 -0.61 -4.64
N ARG A 279 17.38 -1.42 -5.55
CA ARG A 279 17.68 -2.85 -5.36
C ARG A 279 19.06 -3.10 -4.78
N SER A 280 19.94 -2.12 -4.91
CA SER A 280 21.24 -2.05 -4.26
C SER A 280 21.68 -0.60 -4.10
N VAL A 281 22.77 -0.35 -3.39
CA VAL A 281 23.42 0.98 -3.31
C VAL A 281 23.75 1.52 -4.71
N ARG A 282 24.33 0.69 -5.58
CA ARG A 282 24.63 1.04 -6.99
C ARG A 282 23.38 1.37 -7.79
N ASP A 283 22.36 0.50 -7.74
CA ASP A 283 21.10 0.72 -8.45
C ASP A 283 20.39 2.00 -7.96
N ALA A 284 20.46 2.28 -6.66
CA ALA A 284 19.89 3.49 -6.08
C ALA A 284 20.62 4.78 -6.51
N LEU A 285 21.93 4.71 -6.79
CA LEU A 285 22.72 5.85 -7.29
C LEU A 285 22.73 5.99 -8.82
N LYS A 286 22.53 4.89 -9.56
CA LYS A 286 22.61 4.84 -11.02
C LYS A 286 21.85 5.99 -11.69
N GLY A 287 20.59 6.19 -11.32
CA GLY A 287 19.73 7.25 -11.89
C GLY A 287 20.21 8.68 -11.63
N PHE A 288 21.08 8.91 -10.63
CA PHE A 288 21.68 10.22 -10.35
C PHE A 288 23.04 10.38 -11.05
N ILE A 289 23.84 9.31 -11.10
CA ILE A 289 25.14 9.24 -11.80
C ILE A 289 24.94 9.40 -13.31
N ASP A 290 24.06 8.60 -13.93
CA ASP A 290 23.74 8.65 -15.36
C ASP A 290 23.31 10.08 -15.79
N ASN A 291 22.59 10.77 -14.89
CA ASN A 291 22.05 12.10 -15.12
C ASN A 291 22.98 13.23 -14.65
N ARG A 292 24.19 12.93 -14.19
CA ARG A 292 25.22 13.91 -13.74
C ARG A 292 24.74 14.88 -12.65
N SER A 293 24.08 14.37 -11.61
CA SER A 293 23.90 15.14 -10.37
C SER A 293 25.25 15.34 -9.67
N SER A 294 25.46 16.52 -9.09
CA SER A 294 26.67 16.87 -8.34
C SER A 294 26.68 16.25 -6.94
N THR A 295 25.56 16.33 -6.23
CA THR A 295 25.37 15.84 -4.86
C THR A 295 23.97 15.24 -4.70
N VAL A 296 23.89 14.10 -4.04
CA VAL A 296 22.64 13.43 -3.67
C VAL A 296 22.49 13.45 -2.16
N TRP A 297 21.31 13.84 -1.68
CA TRP A 297 20.95 13.81 -0.27
C TRP A 297 20.20 12.53 0.06
N ALA A 298 20.73 11.78 1.02
CA ALA A 298 20.08 10.63 1.61
C ALA A 298 19.32 11.06 2.88
N GLU A 299 18.02 11.35 2.74
CA GLU A 299 17.13 11.63 3.88
C GLU A 299 16.76 10.33 4.62
N THR A 300 16.69 10.38 5.95
CA THR A 300 16.13 9.29 6.77
C THR A 300 14.65 9.08 6.41
N LYS A 301 14.28 7.82 6.12
CA LYS A 301 12.88 7.47 5.85
C LYS A 301 12.17 7.03 7.13
N TYR A 302 11.42 7.95 7.72
CA TYR A 302 10.60 7.69 8.91
C TYR A 302 9.40 6.78 8.63
N ASP A 303 9.03 5.96 9.61
CA ASP A 303 7.93 4.98 9.56
C ASP A 303 6.63 5.55 10.15
N GLY A 304 6.02 6.48 9.42
CA GLY A 304 4.83 7.20 9.85
C GLY A 304 3.71 7.18 8.82
N TYR A 305 2.92 8.27 8.81
CA TYR A 305 2.08 8.59 7.65
C TYR A 305 2.42 9.96 7.07
N ARG A 306 2.58 9.99 5.75
CA ARG A 306 2.75 11.23 5.00
C ARG A 306 1.53 12.13 5.08
N MET A 307 1.81 13.41 5.35
CA MET A 307 0.86 14.49 5.55
C MET A 307 1.32 15.72 4.75
N GLN A 308 0.52 16.09 3.75
CA GLN A 308 0.72 17.33 3.00
C GLN A 308 -0.12 18.43 3.66
N ILE A 309 0.54 19.48 4.14
CA ILE A 309 -0.02 20.51 5.01
C ILE A 309 -0.14 21.79 4.19
N HIS A 310 -1.33 22.38 4.15
CA HIS A 310 -1.59 23.68 3.56
C HIS A 310 -2.03 24.62 4.68
N VAL A 311 -1.32 25.72 4.89
CA VAL A 311 -1.71 26.78 5.82
C VAL A 311 -1.85 28.08 5.04
N LYS A 312 -2.95 28.79 5.27
CA LYS A 312 -3.11 30.21 4.95
C LYS A 312 -3.28 30.92 6.28
N ALA A 313 -2.59 32.03 6.50
CA ALA A 313 -2.58 32.74 7.78
C ALA A 313 -3.22 34.13 7.69
N ASN A 314 -3.19 34.76 6.51
CA ASN A 314 -3.78 36.09 6.27
C ASN A 314 -5.06 35.97 5.39
N PRO A 315 -6.18 36.64 5.73
CA PRO A 315 -6.43 37.44 6.96
C PRO A 315 -6.83 36.58 8.18
N LYS A 316 -6.99 35.26 8.00
CA LYS A 316 -7.34 34.30 9.05
C LYS A 316 -6.50 33.03 8.88
N VAL A 317 -6.14 32.41 10.00
CA VAL A 317 -5.50 31.09 10.01
C VAL A 317 -6.50 30.01 9.59
N GLU A 318 -6.25 29.41 8.43
CA GLU A 318 -6.98 28.31 7.82
C GLU A 318 -6.00 27.18 7.49
N ILE A 319 -6.29 25.96 7.99
CA ILE A 319 -5.47 24.78 7.74
C ILE A 319 -6.24 23.76 6.89
N THR A 320 -5.58 23.20 5.87
CA THR A 320 -6.07 22.07 5.09
C THR A 320 -4.99 21.01 4.99
N ILE A 321 -5.33 19.78 5.38
CA ILE A 321 -4.39 18.66 5.36
C ILE A 321 -4.84 17.64 4.33
N PHE A 322 -3.90 17.12 3.53
CA PHE A 322 -4.12 15.98 2.64
C PHE A 322 -3.28 14.77 3.08
N SER A 323 -3.88 13.59 3.00
CA SER A 323 -3.16 12.32 3.19
C SER A 323 -2.41 11.89 1.93
N LYS A 324 -1.50 10.92 2.07
CA LYS A 324 -0.89 10.14 0.97
C LYS A 324 -1.89 9.70 -0.12
N SER A 325 -3.16 9.47 0.22
CA SER A 325 -4.19 9.03 -0.73
C SER A 325 -4.96 10.18 -1.40
N LYS A 326 -4.47 11.42 -1.31
CA LYS A 326 -5.14 12.67 -1.75
C LYS A 326 -6.48 12.95 -1.01
N ARG A 327 -6.73 12.36 0.16
CA ARG A 327 -7.97 12.60 0.95
C ARG A 327 -7.79 13.89 1.76
N LYS A 328 -8.74 14.82 1.73
CA LYS A 328 -8.76 15.97 2.65
C LYS A 328 -9.01 15.44 4.06
N SER A 329 -8.00 15.48 4.90
CA SER A 329 -7.94 14.83 6.21
C SER A 329 -7.79 15.82 7.36
N THR A 330 -8.08 17.10 7.16
CA THR A 330 -7.98 18.16 8.18
C THR A 330 -8.58 17.74 9.52
N LEU A 331 -9.81 17.24 9.54
CA LEU A 331 -10.50 16.81 10.77
C LEU A 331 -9.96 15.47 11.30
N ASP A 332 -9.63 14.51 10.42
CA ASP A 332 -9.02 13.23 10.84
C ASP A 332 -7.69 13.46 11.60
N ARG A 333 -7.03 14.60 11.37
CA ARG A 333 -5.71 14.96 11.92
C ARG A 333 -5.76 16.10 12.92
N LYS A 334 -6.89 16.38 13.59
CA LYS A 334 -6.99 17.54 14.51
C LYS A 334 -5.82 17.64 15.50
N HIS A 335 -5.39 16.52 16.08
CA HIS A 335 -4.29 16.48 17.06
C HIS A 335 -2.89 16.86 16.50
N THR A 336 -2.72 17.03 15.18
CA THR A 336 -1.48 17.62 14.62
C THR A 336 -1.55 19.14 14.43
N HIS A 337 -2.73 19.79 14.56
CA HIS A 337 -2.87 21.22 14.25
C HIS A 337 -2.04 22.09 15.19
N ALA A 338 -2.06 21.80 16.50
CA ALA A 338 -1.23 22.49 17.49
C ALA A 338 0.28 22.33 17.20
N LEU A 339 0.71 21.14 16.77
CA LEU A 339 2.11 20.87 16.37
C LEU A 339 2.51 21.68 15.14
N ILE A 340 1.61 21.80 14.15
CA ILE A 340 1.83 22.57 12.91
C ILE A 340 1.91 24.07 13.20
N PHE A 341 1.04 24.61 14.05
CA PHE A 341 1.07 26.02 14.41
C PHE A 341 2.31 26.37 15.25
N ALA A 342 2.64 25.55 16.26
CA ALA A 342 3.84 25.73 17.06
C ALA A 342 5.13 25.66 16.20
N ALA A 343 5.24 24.66 15.32
CA ALA A 343 6.38 24.51 14.40
C ALA A 343 6.46 25.60 13.30
N LEU A 344 5.46 26.49 13.18
CA LEU A 344 5.46 27.65 12.29
C LEU A 344 5.54 28.99 13.03
N GLY A 345 5.66 28.99 14.37
CA GLY A 345 5.60 30.23 15.16
C GLY A 345 4.25 30.95 15.04
N LEU A 346 3.16 30.21 14.83
CA LEU A 346 1.79 30.71 14.74
C LEU A 346 1.04 30.47 16.08
N PRO A 347 0.05 31.32 16.44
CA PRO A 347 -0.73 31.14 17.66
C PRO A 347 -1.42 29.77 17.74
N VAL A 348 -1.16 29.03 18.82
CA VAL A 348 -1.77 27.72 19.10
C VAL A 348 -3.17 27.94 19.69
N GLN A 349 -4.22 27.48 18.99
CA GLN A 349 -5.63 27.76 19.31
C GLN A 349 -6.36 26.58 19.98
N ASP A 350 -5.75 25.39 20.00
CA ASP A 350 -6.36 24.14 20.46
C ASP A 350 -5.69 23.61 21.74
N ALA A 351 -6.37 22.70 22.44
CA ALA A 351 -5.85 22.01 23.63
C ALA A 351 -4.59 21.17 23.29
N ALA A 352 -3.43 21.79 23.44
CA ALA A 352 -2.12 21.20 23.18
C ALA A 352 -1.66 20.25 24.30
N HIS A 353 -0.69 19.39 23.97
CA HIS A 353 -0.01 18.57 24.98
C HIS A 353 0.74 19.48 25.99
N PRO A 354 0.71 19.22 27.31
CA PRO A 354 1.37 20.10 28.28
C PRO A 354 2.87 20.33 28.02
N LEU A 355 3.59 19.27 27.61
CA LEU A 355 5.01 19.39 27.23
C LEU A 355 5.24 20.18 25.94
N LEU A 356 4.25 20.30 25.04
CA LEU A 356 4.35 21.18 23.87
C LEU A 356 4.25 22.64 24.30
N LEU A 357 3.32 22.97 25.21
CA LEU A 357 3.16 24.32 25.76
C LEU A 357 4.43 24.79 26.49
N ALA A 358 5.08 23.88 27.24
CA ALA A 358 6.35 24.15 27.91
C ALA A 358 7.56 24.32 26.95
N ARG A 359 7.45 23.90 25.68
CA ARG A 359 8.52 23.92 24.67
C ARG A 359 8.19 24.83 23.46
N LEU A 360 7.22 25.74 23.57
CA LEU A 360 6.86 26.63 22.45
C LEU A 360 8.02 27.56 22.04
N PRO A 361 8.25 27.79 20.74
CA PRO A 361 9.26 28.73 20.29
C PRO A 361 8.87 30.17 20.62
N GLN A 362 9.83 30.95 21.15
CA GLN A 362 9.65 32.36 21.46
C GLN A 362 9.56 33.27 20.21
N ARG A 363 9.76 32.72 19.00
CA ARG A 363 9.69 33.44 17.73
C ARG A 363 8.32 33.29 17.08
N VAL A 364 7.69 34.43 16.79
CA VAL A 364 6.51 34.52 15.91
C VAL A 364 7.00 34.79 14.48
N GLN A 365 6.44 34.11 13.47
CA GLN A 365 6.67 34.44 12.06
C GLN A 365 5.43 35.11 11.44
N THR A 366 5.67 36.20 10.70
CA THR A 366 4.70 36.77 9.76
C THR A 366 4.74 35.98 8.47
N LEU A 367 3.85 35.01 8.33
CA LEU A 367 3.67 34.18 7.15
C LEU A 367 2.27 34.41 6.59
N SER A 368 2.10 34.41 5.26
CA SER A 368 0.80 34.58 4.62
C SER A 368 0.19 33.26 4.15
N SER A 369 0.98 32.37 3.56
CA SER A 369 0.57 30.99 3.24
C SER A 369 1.73 30.07 2.86
N VAL A 370 1.66 28.80 3.24
CA VAL A 370 2.70 27.79 2.99
C VAL A 370 2.10 26.43 2.65
N ILE A 371 2.79 25.66 1.82
CA ILE A 371 2.51 24.23 1.60
C ILE A 371 3.74 23.42 1.99
N LEU A 372 3.58 22.49 2.94
CA LEU A 372 4.65 21.65 3.49
C LEU A 372 4.33 20.16 3.31
N GLU A 373 5.37 19.34 3.35
CA GLU A 373 5.26 17.88 3.41
C GLU A 373 6.00 17.37 4.65
N ALA A 374 5.32 16.55 5.45
CA ALA A 374 5.86 15.94 6.67
C ALA A 374 5.40 14.48 6.81
N GLU A 375 6.19 13.65 7.48
CA GLU A 375 5.77 12.34 7.96
C GLU A 375 5.38 12.46 9.44
N VAL A 376 4.26 11.87 9.84
CA VAL A 376 3.81 11.87 11.26
C VAL A 376 4.10 10.53 11.90
N VAL A 377 4.90 10.55 12.97
CA VAL A 377 5.34 9.37 13.73
C VAL A 377 4.82 9.42 15.18
N PRO A 378 4.71 8.28 15.88
CA PRO A 378 4.48 8.29 17.32
C PRO A 378 5.80 8.54 18.05
N CYS A 379 5.76 9.34 19.11
CA CYS A 379 6.87 9.61 20.01
C CYS A 379 6.51 9.17 21.44
N ASN A 380 7.51 8.85 22.25
CA ASN A 380 7.38 8.50 23.65
C ASN A 380 8.54 9.14 24.46
N GLU A 381 8.21 10.11 25.32
CA GLU A 381 9.11 10.83 26.22
C GLU A 381 9.57 10.00 27.45
N GLY A 382 9.14 8.74 27.56
CA GLY A 382 9.45 7.83 28.65
C GLY A 382 10.10 6.54 28.16
N GLN A 383 9.97 5.47 28.94
CA GLN A 383 10.44 4.14 28.52
C GLN A 383 9.58 3.59 27.36
N ARG A 384 10.23 3.21 26.27
CA ARG A 384 9.64 2.47 25.14
C ARG A 384 9.66 0.97 25.43
N GLU A 385 8.79 0.23 24.74
CA GLU A 385 8.73 -1.23 24.84
C GLU A 385 10.11 -1.86 24.53
N GLY A 386 10.48 -2.90 25.27
CA GLY A 386 11.80 -3.54 25.18
C GLY A 386 12.93 -2.88 25.99
N GLY A 387 12.63 -1.97 26.92
CA GLY A 387 13.64 -1.32 27.78
C GLY A 387 14.48 -0.25 27.06
N ARG A 388 13.91 0.35 26.00
CA ARG A 388 14.56 1.40 25.21
C ARG A 388 14.18 2.77 25.80
N GLY A 389 15.14 3.69 25.88
CA GLY A 389 14.90 5.08 26.30
C GLY A 389 13.97 5.86 25.34
N PRO A 390 13.70 7.15 25.60
CA PRO A 390 12.71 7.94 24.86
C PRO A 390 12.99 8.06 23.36
N GLY A 391 12.01 8.58 22.62
CA GLY A 391 12.09 8.88 21.19
C GLY A 391 10.95 8.26 20.37
N ILE A 392 11.18 8.10 19.07
CA ILE A 392 10.20 7.59 18.10
C ILE A 392 9.83 6.14 18.41
N GLU A 393 8.54 5.82 18.41
CA GLU A 393 8.01 4.45 18.50
C GLU A 393 7.61 3.92 17.10
N GLU A 394 7.38 2.62 17.00
CA GLU A 394 7.05 1.96 15.73
C GLU A 394 5.64 2.30 15.24
N PHE A 395 5.39 2.22 13.93
CA PHE A 395 4.14 2.67 13.29
C PHE A 395 2.83 2.18 13.96
N TRP A 396 2.79 0.96 14.51
CA TRP A 396 1.57 0.46 15.19
C TRP A 396 1.22 1.21 16.49
N ARG A 397 2.16 1.95 17.08
CA ARG A 397 1.94 2.78 18.28
C ARG A 397 1.17 4.07 17.99
N LEU A 398 1.03 4.46 16.72
CA LEU A 398 0.27 5.65 16.28
C LEU A 398 -1.15 5.75 16.87
N GLN A 399 -1.88 4.63 17.02
CA GLN A 399 -3.22 4.70 17.63
C GLN A 399 -3.17 5.09 19.11
N ALA A 400 -2.18 4.59 19.86
CA ALA A 400 -1.96 4.95 21.27
C ALA A 400 -1.39 6.36 21.45
N ALA A 401 -0.70 6.89 20.43
CA ALA A 401 -0.24 8.27 20.35
C ALA A 401 -1.35 9.27 19.92
N GLY A 402 -2.61 8.82 19.80
CA GLY A 402 -3.76 9.71 19.59
C GLY A 402 -4.05 10.11 18.14
N VAL A 403 -3.81 9.24 17.15
CA VAL A 403 -4.10 9.58 15.73
C VAL A 403 -5.58 9.84 15.40
N ASN A 404 -6.53 9.32 16.18
CA ASN A 404 -7.97 9.46 15.92
C ASN A 404 -8.66 10.34 16.98
N SER A 405 -9.55 11.23 16.56
CA SER A 405 -10.32 12.14 17.45
C SER A 405 -11.48 11.47 18.23
N GLU A 406 -11.75 10.19 18.00
CA GLU A 406 -12.94 9.48 18.53
C GLU A 406 -12.67 8.61 19.77
N MET A 407 -11.41 8.46 20.21
CA MET A 407 -11.11 7.77 21.46
C MET A 407 -11.22 8.76 22.63
N THR A 408 -11.95 8.34 23.68
CA THR A 408 -12.13 9.11 24.91
C THR A 408 -10.78 9.43 25.58
N PRO A 409 -10.68 10.55 26.33
CA PRO A 409 -9.48 10.92 27.05
C PRO A 409 -9.29 10.10 28.34
N SER A 410 -9.28 8.77 28.23
CA SER A 410 -8.31 8.00 29.00
C SER A 410 -6.95 8.54 28.55
N LEU A 411 -6.23 9.24 29.44
CA LEU A 411 -5.07 10.07 29.08
C LEU A 411 -4.16 9.32 28.10
N PRO A 412 -3.63 9.98 27.04
CA PRO A 412 -2.45 9.45 26.41
C PRO A 412 -1.42 9.23 27.53
N SER A 413 -0.95 7.99 27.69
CA SER A 413 0.04 7.62 28.70
C SER A 413 1.17 8.66 28.63
N GLY A 414 1.30 9.52 29.66
CA GLY A 414 1.61 10.97 29.57
C GLY A 414 2.90 11.42 28.85
N HIS A 415 3.64 10.44 28.36
CA HIS A 415 4.84 10.54 27.56
C HIS A 415 4.59 10.34 26.05
N ARG A 416 3.45 9.76 25.63
CA ARG A 416 3.15 9.36 24.24
C ARG A 416 2.31 10.40 23.50
N HIS A 417 2.81 10.83 22.35
CA HIS A 417 2.13 11.79 21.47
C HIS A 417 2.59 11.67 20.02
N LEU A 418 2.04 12.49 19.13
CA LEU A 418 2.49 12.59 17.74
C LEU A 418 3.73 13.50 17.65
N CYS A 419 4.57 13.25 16.63
CA CYS A 419 5.69 14.08 16.24
C CYS A 419 5.71 14.27 14.71
N LEU A 420 6.19 15.43 14.25
CA LEU A 420 6.25 15.80 12.83
C LEU A 420 7.67 15.82 12.29
N ALA A 421 7.96 14.97 11.30
CA ALA A 421 9.22 14.96 10.54
C ALA A 421 9.02 15.70 9.21
N PHE A 422 9.36 17.00 9.16
CA PHE A 422 9.20 17.84 7.96
C PHE A 422 10.30 17.56 6.92
N PHE A 423 9.97 17.41 5.63
CA PHE A 423 10.94 16.99 4.60
C PHE A 423 10.85 17.72 3.24
N ASP A 424 9.83 18.53 2.96
CA ASP A 424 9.80 19.39 1.77
C ASP A 424 8.85 20.60 1.94
N ILE A 425 9.05 21.65 1.13
CA ILE A 425 8.23 22.88 1.07
C ILE A 425 7.92 23.21 -0.39
N LEU A 426 6.64 23.40 -0.70
CA LEU A 426 6.11 23.38 -2.07
C LEU A 426 5.63 24.76 -2.56
N HIS A 427 5.38 25.67 -1.62
CA HIS A 427 4.88 27.02 -1.84
C HIS A 427 5.15 27.88 -0.60
N LEU A 428 5.49 29.16 -0.79
CA LEU A 428 5.64 30.13 0.29
C LEU A 428 5.18 31.53 -0.17
N ASP A 429 4.22 32.12 0.55
CA ASP A 429 3.74 33.49 0.41
C ASP A 429 3.37 33.97 -1.01
N GLY A 430 2.86 33.04 -1.82
CA GLY A 430 2.41 33.24 -3.20
C GLY A 430 3.35 32.66 -4.24
N GLU A 431 4.59 32.36 -3.86
CA GLU A 431 5.61 31.79 -4.75
C GLU A 431 5.51 30.26 -4.82
N SER A 432 5.53 29.74 -6.05
CA SER A 432 5.51 28.30 -6.35
C SER A 432 6.93 27.72 -6.32
N LEU A 433 7.22 26.85 -5.35
CA LEU A 433 8.54 26.21 -5.21
C LEU A 433 8.66 24.88 -5.97
N LEU A 434 7.62 24.43 -6.69
CA LEU A 434 7.63 23.11 -7.36
C LEU A 434 8.75 22.94 -8.40
N ASN A 435 9.16 24.05 -9.02
CA ASN A 435 10.25 24.11 -10.00
C ASN A 435 11.57 24.60 -9.39
N SER A 436 11.63 24.91 -8.09
CA SER A 436 12.88 25.20 -7.40
C SER A 436 13.67 23.91 -7.13
N PRO A 437 15.00 23.92 -7.28
CA PRO A 437 15.86 22.81 -6.87
C PRO A 437 15.65 22.39 -5.42
N TYR A 438 15.88 21.11 -5.11
CA TYR A 438 15.67 20.57 -3.77
C TYR A 438 16.47 21.34 -2.71
N CYS A 439 17.70 21.76 -3.01
CA CYS A 439 18.50 22.54 -2.06
C CYS A 439 17.89 23.89 -1.70
N GLU A 440 17.26 24.61 -2.64
CA GLU A 440 16.53 25.84 -2.32
C GLU A 440 15.30 25.55 -1.46
N ARG A 441 14.49 24.55 -1.84
CA ARG A 441 13.31 24.17 -1.04
C ARG A 441 13.73 23.76 0.37
N ARG A 442 14.77 22.94 0.49
CA ARG A 442 15.30 22.48 1.78
C ARG A 442 15.83 23.63 2.65
N ARG A 443 16.55 24.59 2.07
CA ARG A 443 16.99 25.83 2.75
C ARG A 443 15.81 26.68 3.21
N LEU A 444 14.75 26.80 2.40
CA LEU A 444 13.53 27.53 2.78
C LEU A 444 12.79 26.82 3.92
N LEU A 445 12.66 25.50 3.86
CA LEU A 445 12.09 24.67 4.92
C LEU A 445 12.84 24.87 6.26
N GLU A 446 14.18 24.83 6.21
CA GLU A 446 15.08 25.08 7.35
C GLU A 446 15.01 26.52 7.89
N SER A 447 14.40 27.47 7.17
CA SER A 447 14.16 28.85 7.62
C SER A 447 12.72 29.14 8.10
N VAL A 448 11.76 28.26 7.77
CA VAL A 448 10.33 28.43 8.08
C VAL A 448 9.87 27.52 9.23
N VAL A 449 10.42 26.31 9.33
CA VAL A 449 10.06 25.35 10.38
C VAL A 449 10.93 25.55 11.62
N PHE A 450 10.27 25.73 12.76
CA PHE A 450 10.90 25.66 14.09
C PHE A 450 10.83 24.21 14.61
N PRO A 451 11.99 23.53 14.82
CA PRO A 451 12.02 22.27 15.55
C PRO A 451 11.64 22.46 17.01
N ILE A 452 10.92 21.49 17.57
CA ILE A 452 10.50 21.44 18.96
C ILE A 452 10.79 20.02 19.46
N GLU A 453 11.63 19.89 20.48
CA GLU A 453 12.08 18.59 20.99
C GLU A 453 10.89 17.66 21.30
N GLY A 454 10.95 16.43 20.77
CA GLY A 454 9.88 15.43 20.86
C GLY A 454 8.67 15.64 19.94
N PHE A 455 8.43 16.85 19.44
CA PHE A 455 7.17 17.26 18.77
C PHE A 455 7.31 17.62 17.28
N SER A 456 8.41 18.25 16.88
CA SER A 456 8.71 18.55 15.48
C SER A 456 10.21 18.59 15.21
N PHE A 457 10.62 18.07 14.06
CA PHE A 457 11.98 18.20 13.56
C PHE A 457 11.98 18.22 12.03
N ILE A 458 13.11 18.61 11.44
CA ILE A 458 13.33 18.55 10.00
C ILE A 458 14.12 17.27 9.70
N ALA A 459 13.68 16.49 8.72
CA ALA A 459 14.23 15.17 8.41
C ALA A 459 15.76 15.18 8.30
N SER A 460 16.42 14.27 9.02
CA SER A 460 17.87 14.08 8.96
C SER A 460 18.31 13.72 7.54
N ARG A 461 19.45 14.25 7.08
CA ARG A 461 20.00 13.97 5.75
C ARG A 461 21.51 13.81 5.78
N PHE A 462 22.02 12.87 4.99
CA PHE A 462 23.45 12.67 4.74
C PHE A 462 23.80 13.12 3.32
N GLU A 463 24.97 13.71 3.15
CA GLU A 463 25.47 14.13 1.83
C GLU A 463 26.18 12.96 1.13
N ILE A 464 25.84 12.72 -0.14
CA ILE A 464 26.51 11.77 -1.03
C ILE A 464 27.13 12.56 -2.20
N PRO A 465 28.44 12.87 -2.17
CA PRO A 465 29.10 13.72 -3.17
C PRO A 465 29.39 12.93 -4.46
N VAL A 466 28.39 12.83 -5.34
CA VAL A 466 28.46 12.08 -6.61
C VAL A 466 29.56 12.59 -7.55
N HIS A 467 29.85 13.90 -7.50
CA HIS A 467 30.92 14.53 -8.27
C HIS A 467 32.34 14.02 -7.94
N LEU A 468 32.55 13.38 -6.79
CA LEU A 468 33.84 12.76 -6.42
C LEU A 468 34.01 11.34 -7.00
N GLY A 469 33.03 10.83 -7.74
CA GLY A 469 33.10 9.57 -8.46
C GLY A 469 32.20 8.47 -7.88
N ALA A 470 31.69 7.61 -8.78
CA ALA A 470 30.66 6.61 -8.48
C ALA A 470 31.03 5.69 -7.30
N SER A 471 32.26 5.15 -7.27
CA SER A 471 32.70 4.22 -6.21
C SER A 471 32.69 4.86 -4.82
N HIS A 472 33.07 6.14 -4.70
CA HIS A 472 33.08 6.84 -3.43
C HIS A 472 31.66 7.23 -2.98
N ALA A 473 30.80 7.61 -3.93
CA ALA A 473 29.39 7.82 -3.66
C ALA A 473 28.67 6.54 -3.20
N GLU A 474 28.97 5.39 -3.81
CA GLU A 474 28.48 4.07 -3.36
C GLU A 474 28.94 3.77 -1.92
N GLU A 475 30.23 3.95 -1.62
CA GLU A 475 30.80 3.70 -0.30
C GLU A 475 30.19 4.60 0.80
N ILE A 476 30.02 5.90 0.54
CA ILE A 476 29.38 6.83 1.48
C ILE A 476 27.90 6.47 1.68
N LEU A 477 27.17 6.12 0.61
CA LEU A 477 25.77 5.69 0.73
C LEU A 477 25.64 4.38 1.50
N GLN A 478 26.55 3.42 1.30
CA GLN A 478 26.60 2.19 2.09
C GLN A 478 26.82 2.49 3.58
N ARG A 479 27.74 3.40 3.93
CA ARG A 479 27.96 3.85 5.32
C ARG A 479 26.74 4.57 5.91
N ALA A 480 26.04 5.41 5.15
CA ALA A 480 24.81 6.07 5.58
C ALA A 480 23.65 5.07 5.78
N PHE A 481 23.52 4.09 4.89
CA PHE A 481 22.49 3.06 4.94
C PHE A 481 22.71 2.04 6.06
N GLN A 482 23.96 1.69 6.37
CA GLN A 482 24.28 0.85 7.54
C GLN A 482 23.83 1.55 8.83
N ARG A 483 24.23 2.82 9.06
CA ARG A 483 23.81 3.63 10.23
C ARG A 483 22.28 3.72 10.37
N CYS A 484 21.57 3.79 9.25
CA CYS A 484 20.10 3.78 9.19
C CYS A 484 19.53 2.43 9.69
N CYS A 485 20.13 1.30 9.28
CA CYS A 485 19.76 -0.03 9.77
C CYS A 485 20.09 -0.23 11.26
N ASP A 486 21.26 0.25 11.72
CA ASP A 486 21.70 0.17 13.12
C ASP A 486 20.77 0.98 14.05
N SER A 487 20.32 2.15 13.57
CA SER A 487 19.33 3.01 14.24
C SER A 487 17.90 2.45 14.19
N ARG A 488 17.67 1.40 13.38
CA ARG A 488 16.36 0.76 13.10
C ARG A 488 15.33 1.68 12.43
N ASP A 489 15.79 2.63 11.61
CA ASP A 489 14.95 3.41 10.71
C ASP A 489 14.41 2.55 9.53
N GLU A 490 13.39 3.01 8.81
CA GLU A 490 12.75 2.24 7.72
C GLU A 490 13.58 2.20 6.41
N GLY A 491 14.70 2.92 6.35
CA GLY A 491 15.56 3.09 5.18
C GLY A 491 15.83 4.56 4.83
N LEU A 492 16.21 4.82 3.58
CA LEU A 492 16.60 6.15 3.08
C LEU A 492 15.73 6.59 1.88
N VAL A 493 15.60 7.90 1.70
CA VAL A 493 15.07 8.55 0.50
C VAL A 493 16.15 9.40 -0.15
N LEU A 494 16.58 9.04 -1.35
CA LEU A 494 17.58 9.76 -2.12
C LEU A 494 16.93 10.84 -2.98
N LYS A 495 17.46 12.07 -2.92
CA LYS A 495 17.06 13.24 -3.72
C LYS A 495 18.31 13.91 -4.30
N ALA A 496 18.31 14.32 -5.56
CA ALA A 496 19.41 15.14 -6.10
C ALA A 496 19.33 16.58 -5.58
N GLU A 497 20.47 17.22 -5.33
CA GLU A 497 20.62 18.67 -5.07
C GLU A 497 19.76 19.50 -6.04
N GLU A 498 19.85 19.17 -7.33
CA GLU A 498 19.23 19.89 -8.44
C GLU A 498 17.75 19.54 -8.66
N SER A 499 17.22 18.50 -8.01
CA SER A 499 15.91 17.93 -8.37
C SER A 499 14.74 18.88 -8.09
N VAL A 500 13.91 19.12 -9.11
CA VAL A 500 12.61 19.78 -8.93
C VAL A 500 11.65 18.85 -8.20
N TYR A 501 10.47 19.34 -7.77
CA TYR A 501 9.62 18.54 -6.91
C TYR A 501 9.03 17.30 -7.62
N ILE A 502 8.52 17.47 -8.85
CA ILE A 502 7.99 16.36 -9.68
C ILE A 502 8.95 16.07 -10.83
N ASP A 503 10.21 15.76 -10.48
CA ASP A 503 11.26 15.49 -11.45
C ASP A 503 11.05 14.17 -12.19
N LYS A 504 11.30 14.18 -13.52
CA LYS A 504 11.31 12.99 -14.38
C LYS A 504 12.71 12.41 -14.60
N ARG A 505 13.74 13.27 -14.52
CA ARG A 505 15.17 12.97 -14.67
C ARG A 505 15.72 12.46 -13.34
N PHE A 506 15.63 13.28 -12.29
CA PHE A 506 16.11 12.96 -10.95
C PHE A 506 14.99 12.41 -10.05
N ARG A 507 14.36 11.30 -10.49
CA ARG A 507 13.31 10.63 -9.70
C ARG A 507 13.88 10.16 -8.36
N TRP A 508 13.24 10.56 -7.26
CA TRP A 508 13.65 10.16 -5.91
C TRP A 508 13.71 8.63 -5.78
N VAL A 509 14.66 8.10 -5.00
CA VAL A 509 14.81 6.64 -4.81
C VAL A 509 14.58 6.28 -3.36
N LYS A 510 13.83 5.21 -3.09
CA LYS A 510 13.72 4.61 -1.75
C LYS A 510 14.66 3.42 -1.63
N LEU A 511 15.66 3.49 -0.75
CA LEU A 511 16.55 2.38 -0.42
C LEU A 511 16.13 1.80 0.93
N LYS A 512 16.03 0.47 1.01
CA LYS A 512 15.54 -0.23 2.20
C LYS A 512 16.14 -1.62 2.35
N LYS A 513 16.23 -2.10 3.59
CA LYS A 513 16.64 -3.47 3.94
C LYS A 513 15.82 -4.52 3.18
N ASP A 514 14.50 -4.35 3.11
CA ASP A 514 13.57 -5.28 2.46
C ASP A 514 13.42 -5.11 0.94
N TYR A 515 14.13 -4.16 0.31
CA TYR A 515 14.09 -3.96 -1.15
C TYR A 515 15.28 -4.59 -1.88
N ILE A 516 16.32 -4.94 -1.12
CA ILE A 516 17.55 -5.60 -1.55
C ILE A 516 17.34 -7.12 -1.37
N PRO A 517 17.59 -7.97 -2.39
CA PRO A 517 17.47 -9.41 -2.26
C PRO A 517 18.29 -9.95 -1.09
N ASN A 518 17.75 -10.94 -0.38
CA ASN A 518 18.38 -11.69 0.73
C ASN A 518 18.83 -10.85 1.95
N VAL A 519 18.57 -9.53 1.98
CA VAL A 519 18.98 -8.62 3.08
C VAL A 519 17.83 -8.28 4.03
N GLY A 520 16.57 -8.54 3.65
CA GLY A 520 15.38 -8.36 4.50
C GLY A 520 15.31 -9.30 5.71
N ASP A 521 14.35 -9.08 6.61
CA ASP A 521 14.12 -9.98 7.76
C ASP A 521 13.46 -11.27 7.25
N SER A 522 14.24 -12.34 7.06
CA SER A 522 13.78 -13.65 6.58
C SER A 522 13.65 -14.68 7.69
N VAL A 523 12.61 -15.52 7.66
CA VAL A 523 12.36 -16.62 8.60
C VAL A 523 11.69 -17.82 7.92
N ASP A 524 12.07 -19.04 8.33
CA ASP A 524 11.35 -20.27 7.98
C ASP A 524 10.06 -20.37 8.81
N LEU A 525 8.90 -20.47 8.14
CA LEU A 525 7.58 -20.61 8.74
C LEU A 525 6.78 -21.71 8.03
N VAL A 526 5.57 -21.99 8.50
CA VAL A 526 4.75 -23.12 8.05
C VAL A 526 3.64 -22.65 7.11
N VAL A 527 3.56 -23.24 5.91
CA VAL A 527 2.43 -23.03 5.00
C VAL A 527 1.31 -24.01 5.32
N LEU A 528 0.13 -23.47 5.62
CA LEU A 528 -1.05 -24.22 6.07
C LEU A 528 -2.11 -24.40 4.98
N GLY A 529 -2.05 -23.59 3.91
CA GLY A 529 -3.03 -23.63 2.83
C GLY A 529 -2.81 -22.55 1.78
N ALA A 530 -3.67 -22.52 0.77
CA ALA A 530 -3.60 -21.62 -0.38
C ALA A 530 -4.98 -21.06 -0.76
N GLY A 531 -4.99 -19.94 -1.48
CA GLY A 531 -6.21 -19.27 -1.96
C GLY A 531 -5.95 -18.25 -3.07
N TRP A 532 -6.96 -17.44 -3.36
CA TRP A 532 -6.92 -16.38 -4.37
C TRP A 532 -7.02 -14.99 -3.75
N ASP A 533 -6.03 -14.15 -4.02
CA ASP A 533 -6.07 -12.70 -3.80
C ASP A 533 -6.35 -11.95 -5.11
N MET A 534 -7.25 -10.97 -5.03
CA MET A 534 -7.73 -10.23 -6.20
C MET A 534 -6.67 -9.27 -6.76
N ASP A 535 -5.98 -8.51 -5.91
CA ASP A 535 -5.03 -7.49 -6.37
C ASP A 535 -3.82 -8.15 -7.05
N ARG A 536 -3.24 -9.18 -6.44
CA ARG A 536 -2.19 -9.98 -7.09
C ARG A 536 -2.68 -10.67 -8.36
N ALA A 537 -3.94 -11.11 -8.41
CA ALA A 537 -4.50 -11.70 -9.64
C ALA A 537 -4.67 -10.69 -10.79
N ARG A 538 -4.94 -9.40 -10.49
CA ARG A 538 -4.91 -8.32 -11.52
C ARG A 538 -3.49 -8.12 -12.05
N GLU A 539 -2.50 -8.03 -11.17
CA GLU A 539 -1.09 -7.89 -11.55
C GLU A 539 -0.63 -9.06 -12.44
N LEU A 540 -0.99 -10.28 -12.07
CA LEU A 540 -0.58 -11.49 -12.79
C LEU A 540 -1.41 -11.79 -14.05
N ARG A 541 -2.55 -11.12 -14.25
CA ARG A 541 -3.59 -11.40 -15.27
C ARG A 541 -4.08 -12.85 -15.24
N VAL A 542 -4.55 -13.30 -14.07
CA VAL A 542 -5.12 -14.63 -13.84
C VAL A 542 -6.53 -14.57 -13.26
N ASP A 543 -7.35 -15.60 -13.48
CA ASP A 543 -8.67 -15.76 -12.82
C ASP A 543 -8.57 -16.55 -11.51
N THR A 544 -9.73 -16.92 -10.95
CA THR A 544 -9.83 -17.67 -9.68
C THR A 544 -9.32 -19.11 -9.77
N SER A 545 -8.96 -19.62 -10.95
CA SER A 545 -8.40 -20.97 -11.09
C SER A 545 -6.95 -21.06 -10.57
N VAL A 546 -6.23 -19.93 -10.48
CA VAL A 546 -4.85 -19.85 -9.99
C VAL A 546 -4.83 -19.52 -8.49
N PHE A 547 -4.10 -20.30 -7.70
CA PHE A 547 -3.73 -19.92 -6.34
C PHE A 547 -2.66 -18.82 -6.39
N THR A 548 -2.96 -17.64 -5.84
CA THR A 548 -2.10 -16.44 -5.83
C THR A 548 -1.68 -15.99 -4.44
N THR A 549 -2.19 -16.63 -3.38
CA THR A 549 -1.84 -16.31 -1.98
C THR A 549 -1.77 -17.55 -1.11
N PHE A 550 -0.82 -17.57 -0.18
CA PHE A 550 -0.51 -18.70 0.70
C PHE A 550 -0.66 -18.27 2.16
N CYS A 551 -1.24 -19.15 2.98
CA CYS A 551 -1.50 -18.88 4.39
C CYS A 551 -0.37 -19.42 5.26
N ILE A 552 0.28 -18.52 6.00
CA ILE A 552 1.45 -18.79 6.82
C ILE A 552 1.07 -18.84 8.29
N GLY A 553 1.64 -19.78 9.02
CA GLY A 553 1.46 -19.98 10.46
C GLY A 553 2.73 -20.45 11.16
N SER A 554 2.61 -20.69 12.46
CA SER A 554 3.68 -21.24 13.31
C SER A 554 3.11 -22.26 14.31
N LEU A 555 3.94 -23.23 14.69
CA LEU A 555 3.61 -24.30 15.64
C LEU A 555 3.59 -23.74 17.08
N THR A 556 2.49 -23.93 17.80
CA THR A 556 2.33 -23.38 19.16
C THR A 556 2.59 -24.38 20.28
N ASN A 557 2.54 -25.69 19.99
CA ASN A 557 2.63 -26.76 20.99
C ASN A 557 3.82 -27.70 20.75
N ARG A 558 4.96 -27.22 20.24
CA ARG A 558 6.10 -28.07 19.80
C ARG A 558 6.51 -29.12 20.84
N GLU A 559 6.68 -28.74 22.10
CA GLU A 559 7.03 -29.70 23.16
C GLU A 559 6.00 -30.82 23.36
N GLY A 560 4.71 -30.50 23.18
CA GLY A 560 3.63 -31.50 23.20
C GLY A 560 3.66 -32.43 22.00
N VAL A 561 4.07 -31.94 20.82
CA VAL A 561 4.22 -32.76 19.61
C VAL A 561 5.41 -33.71 19.75
N THR A 562 6.57 -33.24 20.20
CA THR A 562 7.78 -34.08 20.34
C THR A 562 7.69 -35.02 21.54
N LYS A 563 7.59 -34.47 22.77
CA LYS A 563 7.66 -35.25 24.02
C LYS A 563 6.44 -36.12 24.27
N HIS A 564 5.27 -35.71 23.78
CA HIS A 564 3.97 -36.31 24.14
C HIS A 564 3.14 -36.77 22.94
N ARG A 565 3.69 -36.73 21.71
CA ARG A 565 3.03 -37.14 20.45
C ARG A 565 1.64 -36.51 20.24
N LEU A 566 1.40 -35.32 20.78
CA LEU A 566 0.13 -34.63 20.64
C LEU A 566 -0.07 -34.15 19.20
N VAL A 567 -1.34 -34.03 18.79
CA VAL A 567 -1.71 -33.46 17.50
C VAL A 567 -1.12 -32.05 17.36
N PRO A 568 -0.38 -31.74 16.27
CA PRO A 568 0.17 -30.41 16.03
C PRO A 568 -0.90 -29.33 16.03
N HIS A 569 -0.61 -28.21 16.70
CA HIS A 569 -1.48 -27.05 16.77
C HIS A 569 -0.80 -25.83 16.16
N PHE A 570 -1.33 -25.34 15.03
CA PHE A 570 -0.79 -24.20 14.32
C PHE A 570 -1.66 -22.96 14.49
N LYS A 571 -1.04 -21.83 14.81
CA LYS A 571 -1.70 -20.53 14.75
C LYS A 571 -1.40 -19.88 13.42
N PHE A 572 -2.43 -19.55 12.64
CA PHE A 572 -2.28 -18.74 11.44
C PHE A 572 -1.80 -17.34 11.84
N LEU A 573 -0.80 -16.83 11.14
CA LEU A 573 -0.20 -15.52 11.38
C LEU A 573 -0.69 -14.53 10.32
N PHE A 574 -0.43 -14.80 9.03
CA PHE A 574 -0.69 -13.88 7.93
C PHE A 574 -0.80 -14.60 6.56
N THR A 575 -1.18 -13.85 5.52
CA THR A 575 -1.17 -14.31 4.11
C THR A 575 0.01 -13.71 3.34
N ALA A 576 0.68 -14.50 2.51
CA ALA A 576 1.71 -14.04 1.58
C ALA A 576 1.23 -14.22 0.12
N SER A 577 1.01 -13.10 -0.58
CA SER A 577 0.64 -13.06 -2.02
C SER A 577 1.79 -12.63 -2.95
N TYR A 578 2.91 -12.21 -2.37
CA TYR A 578 4.05 -11.59 -3.06
C TYR A 578 5.35 -12.35 -2.78
N GLY A 579 6.42 -12.02 -3.50
CA GLY A 579 7.73 -12.69 -3.42
C GLY A 579 7.93 -13.71 -4.53
N MET A 580 6.94 -14.58 -4.75
CA MET A 580 7.00 -15.63 -5.77
C MET A 580 7.02 -15.08 -7.20
N THR A 581 7.86 -15.66 -8.05
CA THR A 581 7.85 -15.45 -9.50
C THR A 581 6.66 -16.17 -10.17
N ARG A 582 6.45 -15.97 -11.48
CA ARG A 582 5.36 -16.65 -12.23
C ARG A 582 5.61 -18.16 -12.34
N GLU A 583 6.87 -18.53 -12.48
CA GLU A 583 7.36 -19.89 -12.65
C GLU A 583 7.25 -20.68 -11.33
N GLN A 584 7.61 -20.05 -10.21
CA GLN A 584 7.35 -20.61 -8.87
C GLN A 584 5.85 -20.80 -8.63
N LEU A 585 5.02 -19.80 -8.94
CA LEU A 585 3.57 -19.92 -8.87
C LEU A 585 3.03 -21.03 -9.78
N GLU A 586 3.65 -21.27 -10.94
CA GLU A 586 3.25 -22.35 -11.85
C GLU A 586 3.49 -23.72 -11.22
N VAL A 587 4.70 -23.98 -10.73
CA VAL A 587 5.08 -25.23 -10.03
C VAL A 587 4.21 -25.44 -8.79
N TYR A 588 3.96 -24.39 -8.00
CA TYR A 588 3.14 -24.49 -6.80
C TYR A 588 1.66 -24.77 -7.12
N ASN A 589 1.13 -24.19 -8.20
CA ASN A 589 -0.20 -24.53 -8.68
C ASN A 589 -0.26 -25.96 -9.22
N GLU A 590 0.74 -26.42 -9.97
CA GLU A 590 0.82 -27.80 -10.44
C GLU A 590 0.86 -28.79 -9.26
N ASN A 591 1.72 -28.57 -8.26
CA ASN A 591 1.85 -29.46 -7.11
C ASN A 591 0.53 -29.62 -6.32
N ILE A 592 -0.25 -28.54 -6.18
CA ILE A 592 -1.59 -28.58 -5.55
C ILE A 592 -2.60 -29.34 -6.42
N ARG A 593 -2.63 -29.05 -7.73
CA ARG A 593 -3.61 -29.63 -8.67
C ARG A 593 -3.36 -31.11 -8.93
N LEU A 594 -2.10 -31.53 -9.09
CA LEU A 594 -1.66 -32.92 -9.23
C LEU A 594 -1.61 -33.70 -7.89
N ARG A 595 -2.15 -33.12 -6.80
CA ARG A 595 -2.22 -33.74 -5.46
C ARG A 595 -0.88 -34.09 -4.79
N ARG A 596 0.28 -33.75 -5.39
CA ARG A 596 1.60 -33.82 -4.74
C ARG A 596 1.58 -33.10 -3.39
N TRP A 597 0.91 -31.96 -3.33
CA TRP A 597 0.56 -31.27 -2.08
C TRP A 597 -0.92 -31.54 -1.75
N ALA A 598 -1.14 -32.66 -1.05
CA ALA A 598 -2.46 -33.16 -0.64
C ALA A 598 -3.25 -32.08 0.14
N SER A 599 -4.52 -31.90 -0.20
CA SER A 599 -5.26 -30.67 0.12
C SER A 599 -6.78 -30.86 0.22
N LYS A 600 -7.37 -30.29 1.27
CA LYS A 600 -8.82 -30.33 1.54
C LYS A 600 -9.46 -28.96 1.27
N PRO A 601 -10.59 -28.87 0.54
CA PRO A 601 -11.28 -27.62 0.28
C PRO A 601 -11.75 -26.92 1.56
N PHE A 602 -11.33 -25.67 1.73
CA PHE A 602 -11.83 -24.81 2.81
C PHE A 602 -13.13 -24.13 2.34
N ASP A 603 -14.23 -24.80 2.61
CA ASP A 603 -15.56 -24.24 2.40
C ASP A 603 -15.84 -23.23 3.53
N LYS A 604 -15.95 -21.94 3.18
CA LYS A 604 -16.15 -20.86 4.16
C LYS A 604 -17.53 -20.93 4.81
N ASP A 605 -18.53 -21.40 4.06
CA ASP A 605 -19.96 -21.37 4.41
C ASP A 605 -20.41 -22.63 5.17
N ASP A 606 -19.69 -23.75 5.03
CA ASP A 606 -19.81 -24.92 5.90
C ASP A 606 -19.42 -24.58 7.35
N LYS A 607 -20.41 -24.35 8.23
CA LYS A 607 -20.19 -24.01 9.65
C LYS A 607 -19.56 -25.15 10.47
N TRP A 608 -19.67 -26.39 10.01
CA TRP A 608 -19.21 -27.59 10.70
C TRP A 608 -17.85 -28.08 10.19
N LYS A 609 -17.35 -27.49 9.10
CA LYS A 609 -16.09 -27.84 8.43
C LYS A 609 -15.97 -29.35 8.16
N ARG A 610 -17.06 -29.98 7.72
CA ARG A 610 -17.17 -31.43 7.41
C ARG A 610 -16.14 -31.85 6.36
N ARG A 611 -15.82 -30.95 5.42
CA ARG A 611 -14.76 -31.16 4.40
C ARG A 611 -13.33 -31.22 4.98
N LEU A 612 -13.13 -30.81 6.23
CA LEU A 612 -11.84 -30.79 6.92
C LEU A 612 -11.69 -31.93 7.95
N ILE A 613 -12.64 -32.88 7.99
CA ILE A 613 -12.53 -34.07 8.85
C ILE A 613 -11.27 -34.86 8.45
N GLY A 614 -10.53 -35.32 9.47
CA GLY A 614 -9.27 -36.04 9.28
C GLY A 614 -8.14 -35.18 8.70
N LEU A 615 -8.02 -33.90 9.08
CA LEU A 615 -6.72 -33.21 9.02
C LEU A 615 -5.79 -33.78 10.10
N SER A 616 -4.49 -33.85 9.80
CA SER A 616 -3.47 -34.36 10.74
C SER A 616 -3.07 -33.36 11.84
N TRP A 617 -3.65 -32.15 11.81
CA TRP A 617 -3.32 -31.02 12.68
C TRP A 617 -4.58 -30.20 13.05
N LYS A 618 -4.49 -29.46 14.15
CA LYS A 618 -5.49 -28.50 14.64
C LYS A 618 -5.01 -27.06 14.43
N TYR A 619 -5.91 -26.07 14.45
CA TYR A 619 -5.51 -24.68 14.22
C TYR A 619 -6.39 -23.60 14.86
N ASP A 620 -5.75 -22.46 15.08
CA ASP A 620 -6.37 -21.16 15.40
C ASP A 620 -6.24 -20.21 14.20
N MET A 621 -7.33 -19.54 13.80
CA MET A 621 -7.33 -18.55 12.72
C MET A 621 -7.78 -17.15 13.21
N PRO A 622 -7.00 -16.08 12.98
CA PRO A 622 -7.39 -14.72 13.36
C PRO A 622 -8.68 -14.26 12.67
N MET A 623 -9.65 -13.73 13.44
CA MET A 623 -10.98 -13.31 12.94
C MET A 623 -11.00 -12.33 11.74
N ASN A 624 -9.89 -11.63 11.47
CA ASN A 624 -9.78 -10.63 10.40
C ASN A 624 -8.98 -11.11 9.17
N MET A 625 -8.50 -12.36 9.16
CA MET A 625 -7.76 -12.96 8.04
C MET A 625 -8.73 -13.37 6.93
N LYS A 626 -8.34 -13.23 5.64
CA LYS A 626 -9.10 -13.88 4.56
C LYS A 626 -8.88 -15.40 4.69
N PRO A 627 -9.94 -16.22 4.79
CA PRO A 627 -9.75 -17.67 4.83
C PRO A 627 -9.12 -18.17 3.53
N PRO A 628 -8.32 -19.25 3.58
CA PRO A 628 -7.83 -19.93 2.39
C PRO A 628 -8.99 -20.56 1.59
N SER A 629 -8.67 -21.01 0.38
CA SER A 629 -9.57 -21.83 -0.45
C SER A 629 -9.30 -23.33 -0.27
N VAL A 630 -8.07 -23.71 0.13
CA VAL A 630 -7.68 -25.08 0.52
C VAL A 630 -6.74 -25.06 1.72
N LEU A 631 -6.80 -26.09 2.56
CA LEU A 631 -5.79 -26.41 3.57
C LEU A 631 -4.95 -27.61 3.14
N PHE A 632 -3.66 -27.63 3.50
CA PHE A 632 -2.78 -28.77 3.21
C PHE A 632 -2.91 -29.86 4.28
N GLU A 633 -3.04 -31.12 3.86
CA GLU A 633 -3.26 -32.25 4.77
C GLU A 633 -2.01 -32.60 5.58
N THR A 634 -0.84 -32.32 5.00
CA THR A 634 0.45 -32.18 5.70
C THR A 634 0.93 -30.74 5.47
N PRO A 635 1.27 -29.96 6.51
CA PRO A 635 1.85 -28.63 6.34
C PRO A 635 3.19 -28.66 5.60
N LEU A 636 3.59 -27.53 5.01
CA LEU A 636 4.87 -27.38 4.28
C LEU A 636 5.78 -26.36 4.99
N CYS A 637 7.10 -26.49 4.83
CA CYS A 637 8.05 -25.46 5.28
C CYS A 637 8.22 -24.39 4.18
N ALA A 638 8.39 -23.12 4.56
CA ALA A 638 8.66 -22.06 3.60
C ALA A 638 9.45 -20.89 4.21
N GLU A 639 10.38 -20.35 3.42
CA GLU A 639 11.09 -19.12 3.75
C GLU A 639 10.21 -17.90 3.40
N VAL A 640 10.04 -17.00 4.36
CA VAL A 640 9.27 -15.76 4.20
C VAL A 640 10.07 -14.55 4.69
N MET A 641 10.17 -13.53 3.84
CA MET A 641 10.86 -12.27 4.11
C MET A 641 9.88 -11.12 4.39
N GLY A 642 10.20 -10.27 5.37
CA GLY A 642 9.44 -9.06 5.70
C GLY A 642 10.31 -7.81 5.86
N ALA A 643 9.65 -6.71 6.21
CA ALA A 643 10.24 -5.41 6.53
C ALA A 643 10.04 -5.13 8.03
N GLY A 644 10.67 -5.96 8.87
CA GLY A 644 10.43 -6.00 10.32
C GLY A 644 9.17 -6.75 10.72
N PHE A 645 8.96 -6.87 12.03
CA PHE A 645 7.85 -7.55 12.67
C PHE A 645 6.83 -6.55 13.25
N GLN A 646 5.58 -6.97 13.42
CA GLN A 646 4.58 -6.23 14.20
C GLN A 646 3.75 -7.21 15.05
N ARG A 647 3.32 -6.80 16.26
CA ARG A 647 2.57 -7.70 17.17
C ARG A 647 1.15 -7.95 16.65
N LEU A 648 0.73 -9.21 16.64
CA LEU A 648 -0.62 -9.59 16.18
C LEU A 648 -1.70 -9.08 17.15
N PRO A 649 -2.84 -8.56 16.66
CA PRO A 649 -3.92 -8.09 17.53
C PRO A 649 -4.45 -9.21 18.44
N ARG A 650 -4.47 -8.97 19.76
CA ARG A 650 -4.89 -9.93 20.80
C ARG A 650 -4.08 -11.24 20.78
N SER A 651 -2.77 -11.14 20.56
CA SER A 651 -1.85 -12.27 20.52
C SER A 651 -0.44 -11.80 20.88
N ASP A 652 0.31 -12.63 21.61
CA ASP A 652 1.70 -12.34 21.99
C ASP A 652 2.68 -12.65 20.85
N LEU A 653 2.23 -13.41 19.85
CA LEU A 653 2.97 -13.67 18.62
C LEU A 653 3.03 -12.43 17.70
N TYR A 654 4.03 -12.42 16.83
CA TYR A 654 4.25 -11.38 15.83
C TYR A 654 3.95 -11.89 14.41
N GLU A 655 3.62 -10.97 13.51
CA GLU A 655 3.54 -11.20 12.06
C GLU A 655 4.66 -10.44 11.35
N LEU A 656 5.16 -10.98 10.23
CA LEU A 656 6.05 -10.23 9.33
C LEU A 656 5.26 -9.11 8.68
N ARG A 657 5.82 -7.89 8.70
CA ARG A 657 5.26 -6.75 7.99
C ARG A 657 5.66 -6.83 6.51
N TRP A 658 4.70 -6.68 5.61
CA TRP A 658 4.91 -6.85 4.16
C TRP A 658 5.54 -8.21 3.78
N PRO A 659 4.87 -9.34 4.10
CA PRO A 659 5.43 -10.68 3.89
C PRO A 659 5.55 -11.03 2.41
N ARG A 660 6.71 -11.58 2.04
CA ARG A 660 7.05 -12.09 0.71
C ARG A 660 7.57 -13.52 0.85
N LEU A 661 6.83 -14.46 0.28
CA LEU A 661 7.19 -15.88 0.23
C LEU A 661 8.33 -16.04 -0.78
N GLN A 662 9.52 -16.46 -0.31
CA GLN A 662 10.71 -16.64 -1.15
C GLN A 662 10.71 -18.02 -1.81
N LYS A 663 10.52 -19.07 -0.99
CA LYS A 663 10.44 -20.46 -1.42
C LYS A 663 9.56 -21.27 -0.47
N ILE A 664 8.64 -22.06 -1.03
CA ILE A 664 8.10 -23.25 -0.36
C ILE A 664 9.09 -24.39 -0.62
N PHE A 665 9.54 -25.04 0.44
CA PHE A 665 10.45 -26.19 0.38
C PHE A 665 9.65 -27.48 0.17
N ASP A 666 10.19 -28.41 -0.62
CA ASP A 666 9.68 -29.78 -0.61
C ASP A 666 10.13 -30.51 0.67
N ARG A 667 9.35 -31.51 1.09
CA ARG A 667 9.53 -32.18 2.39
C ARG A 667 10.91 -32.84 2.56
N SER A 668 11.56 -33.22 1.46
CA SER A 668 12.93 -33.74 1.43
C SER A 668 14.02 -32.67 1.54
N GLU A 669 13.68 -31.39 1.34
CA GLU A 669 14.60 -30.26 1.51
C GLU A 669 14.51 -29.69 2.93
N ARG A 670 13.29 -29.35 3.40
CA ARG A 670 13.04 -28.88 4.78
C ARG A 670 11.67 -29.33 5.27
N SER A 671 11.64 -29.89 6.47
CA SER A 671 10.43 -30.26 7.21
C SER A 671 10.02 -29.16 8.18
N TRP A 672 8.72 -29.08 8.50
CA TRP A 672 8.22 -28.23 9.59
C TRP A 672 8.41 -28.86 10.99
N ALA A 673 8.66 -30.17 11.04
CA ALA A 673 8.61 -30.98 12.26
C ALA A 673 9.99 -31.30 12.87
N ASP A 674 11.06 -31.24 12.08
CA ASP A 674 12.30 -32.00 12.32
C ASP A 674 13.25 -31.29 13.30
N GLY A 675 12.82 -31.12 14.54
CA GLY A 675 13.65 -30.61 15.64
C GLY A 675 14.64 -31.63 16.22
N GLU A 676 14.33 -32.92 16.14
CA GLU A 676 15.16 -34.00 16.75
C GLU A 676 16.09 -34.68 15.73
N ALA A 677 15.68 -34.78 14.45
CA ALA A 677 16.53 -35.37 13.40
C ALA A 677 17.78 -34.53 13.06
N ALA A 678 17.76 -33.24 13.42
CA ALA A 678 18.88 -32.32 13.19
C ALA A 678 20.16 -32.68 13.96
N LEU A 679 20.10 -33.50 15.02
CA LEU A 679 21.29 -33.99 15.73
C LEU A 679 22.04 -35.12 14.99
N TYR A 680 21.39 -35.79 14.03
CA TYR A 680 21.95 -36.96 13.33
C TYR A 680 22.11 -36.76 11.81
N SER A 681 21.65 -35.64 11.25
CA SER A 681 21.86 -35.30 9.83
C SER A 681 23.08 -34.40 9.66
N MET A 682 24.10 -34.87 8.94
CA MET A 682 25.31 -34.07 8.61
C MET A 682 25.04 -32.86 7.69
N SER A 683 23.79 -32.55 7.38
CA SER A 683 23.39 -31.44 6.50
C SER A 683 22.92 -30.16 7.23
N GLY A 684 22.77 -30.19 8.56
CA GLY A 684 22.50 -28.99 9.37
C GLY A 684 21.18 -28.26 9.06
N LEU A 685 20.16 -28.98 8.57
CA LEU A 685 18.90 -28.39 8.09
C LEU A 685 18.06 -27.76 9.21
N THR A 686 17.67 -26.50 9.01
CA THR A 686 16.79 -25.75 9.92
C THR A 686 15.33 -26.10 9.72
N ALA A 687 14.63 -26.44 10.81
CA ALA A 687 13.17 -26.58 10.82
C ALA A 687 12.47 -25.22 11.02
N ALA A 688 11.22 -25.11 10.55
CA ALA A 688 10.41 -23.90 10.71
C ALA A 688 10.29 -23.41 12.16
N LEU A 689 10.18 -22.09 12.36
CA LEU A 689 10.11 -21.48 13.69
C LEU A 689 8.78 -21.82 14.39
N ASP A 690 8.89 -22.23 15.65
CA ASP A 690 7.77 -22.27 16.60
C ASP A 690 7.48 -20.88 17.18
N ALA A 691 6.37 -20.78 17.90
CA ALA A 691 5.94 -19.55 18.57
C ALA A 691 7.03 -18.94 19.48
N PRO A 692 7.68 -19.69 20.39
CA PRO A 692 8.79 -19.18 21.21
C PRO A 692 10.01 -18.68 20.42
N ALA A 693 10.41 -19.35 19.34
CA ALA A 693 11.56 -18.94 18.52
C ALA A 693 11.23 -17.71 17.68
N LEU A 694 10.05 -17.67 17.06
CA LEU A 694 9.52 -16.50 16.35
C LEU A 694 9.47 -15.26 17.25
N LEU A 695 9.07 -15.42 18.53
CA LEU A 695 9.07 -14.34 19.51
C LEU A 695 10.48 -13.77 19.78
N ARG A 696 11.50 -14.65 19.91
CA ARG A 696 12.90 -14.22 20.09
C ARG A 696 13.42 -13.44 18.88
N VAL A 697 13.21 -13.96 17.67
CA VAL A 697 13.64 -13.29 16.42
C VAL A 697 12.95 -11.94 16.25
N ALA A 698 11.66 -11.84 16.54
CA ALA A 698 10.93 -10.58 16.50
C ALA A 698 11.49 -9.56 17.51
N HIS A 699 11.74 -9.97 18.76
CA HIS A 699 12.32 -9.09 19.79
C HIS A 699 13.74 -8.61 19.43
N GLN A 700 14.56 -9.48 18.81
CA GLN A 700 15.90 -9.12 18.33
C GLN A 700 15.85 -8.09 17.19
N SER A 701 15.00 -8.29 16.18
CA SER A 701 14.77 -7.33 15.08
C SER A 701 14.31 -5.96 15.62
N LEU A 702 13.37 -5.94 16.56
CA LEU A 702 12.83 -4.72 17.18
C LEU A 702 13.79 -4.05 18.19
N GLY A 703 14.90 -4.71 18.53
CA GLY A 703 15.92 -4.17 19.44
C GLY A 703 15.49 -4.15 20.90
N TYR A 704 14.66 -5.08 21.33
CA TYR A 704 14.27 -5.21 22.74
C TYR A 704 15.41 -5.88 23.52
N ILE A 705 15.64 -5.46 24.77
CA ILE A 705 16.60 -6.10 25.67
C ILE A 705 16.13 -7.54 25.95
N THR A 706 16.74 -8.51 25.29
CA THR A 706 16.54 -9.93 25.56
C THR A 706 17.35 -10.36 26.79
N PRO A 707 16.80 -11.21 27.69
CA PRO A 707 17.59 -11.85 28.75
C PRO A 707 18.83 -12.55 28.18
N ALA A 708 19.92 -12.57 28.96
CA ALA A 708 21.23 -12.98 28.48
C ALA A 708 21.33 -14.49 28.16
N THR A 709 21.06 -14.81 26.90
CA THR A 709 21.54 -16.03 26.23
C THR A 709 22.27 -15.57 24.97
N PRO A 710 23.50 -16.02 24.68
CA PRO A 710 24.17 -15.64 23.43
C PRO A 710 23.32 -16.08 22.23
N PRO A 711 23.21 -15.26 21.17
CA PRO A 711 22.56 -15.70 19.95
C PRO A 711 23.34 -16.88 19.35
N PRO A 712 22.69 -17.81 18.64
CA PRO A 712 23.42 -18.67 17.72
C PRO A 712 24.16 -17.75 16.74
N LEU A 713 25.48 -17.93 16.65
CA LEU A 713 26.31 -17.10 15.78
C LEU A 713 25.82 -17.24 14.34
N SER A 714 25.37 -16.13 13.76
CA SER A 714 25.35 -15.99 12.31
C SER A 714 26.77 -16.26 11.80
N PRO A 715 26.98 -17.17 10.84
CA PRO A 715 28.29 -17.36 10.23
C PRO A 715 28.88 -16.02 9.81
N GLU A 716 30.19 -15.80 10.01
CA GLU A 716 30.83 -14.51 9.68
C GLU A 716 30.75 -14.15 8.18
N LYS A 717 30.42 -15.15 7.34
CA LYS A 717 30.10 -15.02 5.91
C LYS A 717 28.76 -14.33 5.64
N ASP A 718 27.88 -14.19 6.62
CA ASP A 718 26.58 -13.50 6.54
C ASP A 718 26.68 -12.03 6.95
N SER A 719 27.88 -11.45 6.99
CA SER A 719 28.03 -10.00 7.07
C SER A 719 27.26 -9.34 5.91
N ILE A 720 26.58 -8.23 6.20
CA ILE A 720 25.90 -7.41 5.18
C ILE A 720 26.86 -7.10 4.02
N GLU A 721 28.14 -6.87 4.34
CA GLU A 721 29.24 -6.67 3.40
C GLU A 721 29.57 -7.85 2.46
N ALA A 722 29.30 -9.09 2.84
CA ALA A 722 29.46 -10.25 1.96
C ALA A 722 28.29 -10.36 0.96
N LEU A 723 27.05 -10.17 1.42
CA LEU A 723 25.85 -10.17 0.57
C LEU A 723 25.87 -9.04 -0.48
N TRP A 724 26.45 -7.87 -0.17
CA TRP A 724 26.69 -6.81 -1.15
C TRP A 724 27.62 -7.22 -2.31
N ARG A 725 28.50 -8.23 -2.13
CA ARG A 725 29.55 -8.61 -3.09
C ARG A 725 29.13 -9.76 -4.02
N SER A 726 28.11 -10.55 -3.69
CA SER A 726 27.69 -11.71 -4.50
C SER A 726 26.90 -11.32 -5.76
N LYS A 727 27.51 -11.46 -6.94
CA LYS A 727 26.85 -11.24 -8.25
C LYS A 727 25.96 -12.43 -8.68
N SER A 728 24.80 -12.61 -8.04
CA SER A 728 23.75 -13.52 -8.53
C SER A 728 22.35 -12.92 -8.30
N THR A 729 21.72 -12.44 -9.37
CA THR A 729 20.39 -11.81 -9.31
C THR A 729 19.29 -12.70 -9.88
N ALA A 730 18.64 -13.48 -9.00
CA ALA A 730 17.24 -13.82 -9.22
C ALA A 730 16.40 -12.57 -8.91
N VAL A 731 15.67 -12.04 -9.89
CA VAL A 731 14.89 -10.80 -9.72
C VAL A 731 13.59 -11.11 -8.99
N VAL A 732 13.62 -11.04 -7.66
CA VAL A 732 12.43 -11.18 -6.81
C VAL A 732 11.43 -10.06 -7.12
N ASP A 733 10.20 -10.45 -7.42
CA ASP A 733 9.13 -9.55 -7.86
C ASP A 733 8.60 -8.71 -6.69
N ILE A 734 9.19 -7.54 -6.48
CA ILE A 734 8.85 -6.56 -5.43
C ILE A 734 8.15 -5.35 -6.09
N PRO A 735 6.85 -5.44 -6.43
CA PRO A 735 6.12 -4.41 -7.17
C PRO A 735 5.97 -3.10 -6.38
N ASP A 736 5.54 -2.02 -7.04
CA ASP A 736 5.19 -0.74 -6.41
C ASP A 736 3.86 -0.83 -5.63
N THR A 737 3.91 -1.59 -4.53
CA THR A 737 2.80 -1.93 -3.62
C THR A 737 1.89 -0.74 -3.31
N PRO A 738 0.60 -0.78 -3.70
CA PRO A 738 -0.41 0.09 -3.09
C PRO A 738 -0.51 -0.22 -1.59
N THR A 739 -1.00 0.75 -0.81
CA THR A 739 -1.08 0.57 0.65
C THR A 739 -2.38 -0.18 1.02
N PRO A 740 -2.32 -1.32 1.74
CA PRO A 740 -3.48 -2.16 1.95
C PRO A 740 -4.52 -1.45 2.82
N ARG A 741 -5.79 -1.51 2.43
CA ARG A 741 -6.90 -0.90 3.18
C ARG A 741 -7.20 -1.75 4.42
N ARG A 742 -6.58 -1.43 5.56
CA ARG A 742 -6.79 -2.16 6.83
C ARG A 742 -8.29 -2.19 7.19
N ASN A 743 -8.79 -3.37 7.54
CA ASN A 743 -10.20 -3.56 7.90
C ASN A 743 -10.50 -2.93 9.27
N GLY A 744 -11.06 -1.72 9.27
CA GLY A 744 -11.61 -1.07 10.46
C GLY A 744 -13.10 -1.38 10.64
N ARG A 745 -13.45 -2.28 11.56
CA ARG A 745 -14.79 -2.40 12.14
C ARG A 745 -14.67 -2.75 13.63
N ILE A 746 -14.58 -1.72 14.47
CA ILE A 746 -14.91 -1.84 15.89
C ILE A 746 -16.44 -1.70 15.96
N GLY A 747 -17.13 -2.76 16.34
CA GLY A 747 -18.57 -2.73 16.61
C GLY A 747 -18.79 -2.56 18.11
N PRO A 748 -19.33 -1.43 18.59
CA PRO A 748 -19.77 -1.32 19.98
C PRO A 748 -21.03 -2.18 20.18
N ARG A 749 -21.02 -3.07 21.17
CA ARG A 749 -22.28 -3.57 21.75
C ARG A 749 -22.77 -2.50 22.72
N LEU A 750 -23.88 -1.85 22.38
CA LEU A 750 -24.54 -0.88 23.25
C LEU A 750 -25.43 -1.59 24.27
N SER A 751 -25.13 -1.42 25.56
CA SER A 751 -26.18 -1.23 26.56
C SER A 751 -26.60 0.25 26.54
N ALA A 752 -27.89 0.54 26.68
CA ALA A 752 -28.42 1.90 26.65
C ALA A 752 -27.91 2.73 27.84
N PRO A 753 -27.85 4.07 27.70
CA PRO A 753 -28.98 4.87 28.18
C PRO A 753 -29.46 5.99 27.22
N THR A 754 -30.52 6.68 27.64
CA THR A 754 -31.38 7.60 26.87
C THR A 754 -30.81 9.02 26.72
N VAL A 755 -30.89 9.60 25.52
CA VAL A 755 -31.02 11.06 25.31
C VAL A 755 -32.06 11.33 24.22
N LEU A 756 -32.85 12.40 24.40
CA LEU A 756 -34.05 12.73 23.62
C LEU A 756 -33.75 13.31 22.22
N LYS A 757 -34.70 13.14 21.30
CA LYS A 757 -34.84 13.98 20.09
C LYS A 757 -36.28 14.50 20.01
N PHE A 758 -36.43 15.80 19.78
CA PHE A 758 -37.72 16.41 19.49
C PHE A 758 -38.08 16.23 18.01
N SER A 759 -39.36 16.06 17.73
CA SER A 759 -39.97 16.06 16.39
C SER A 759 -41.31 16.80 16.44
N PRO A 760 -41.71 17.56 15.40
CA PRO A 760 -43.03 18.15 15.31
C PRO A 760 -44.12 17.08 15.08
N PRO A 761 -45.40 17.38 15.40
CA PRO A 761 -46.46 16.36 15.47
C PRO A 761 -47.16 16.06 14.13
N THR A 762 -47.75 14.87 14.07
CA THR A 762 -48.66 14.40 12.99
C THR A 762 -49.95 13.89 13.65
N PRO A 763 -51.16 14.18 13.12
CA PRO A 763 -52.42 13.93 13.81
C PRO A 763 -52.82 12.45 13.91
N ARG A 764 -53.72 12.16 14.88
CA ARG A 764 -54.38 10.85 15.08
C ARG A 764 -55.69 10.75 14.29
N PRO A 765 -56.18 9.52 14.08
CA PRO A 765 -57.49 9.13 14.61
C PRO A 765 -57.40 7.92 15.55
N ASP A 766 -58.56 7.38 15.97
CA ASP A 766 -58.74 6.82 17.32
C ASP A 766 -58.87 5.28 17.46
N ARG A 767 -59.09 4.88 18.72
CA ARG A 767 -59.15 3.50 19.28
C ARG A 767 -60.33 2.62 18.80
N ASN A 768 -60.23 1.35 19.21
CA ASN A 768 -61.25 0.26 19.31
C ASN A 768 -61.15 -0.79 18.18
N THR A 769 -61.27 -2.11 18.40
CA THR A 769 -61.54 -2.94 19.62
C THR A 769 -60.61 -4.18 19.69
N SER A 770 -60.72 -4.95 20.78
CA SER A 770 -60.12 -6.28 21.02
C SER A 770 -61.24 -7.36 21.13
N PRO A 771 -60.98 -8.64 21.52
CA PRO A 771 -60.07 -9.64 20.95
C PRO A 771 -60.78 -11.00 20.67
N THR A 772 -60.12 -12.00 20.07
CA THR A 772 -60.35 -13.43 20.39
C THR A 772 -59.29 -14.39 19.81
N SER A 773 -59.20 -15.58 20.41
CA SER A 773 -58.61 -16.82 19.84
C SER A 773 -59.66 -17.94 19.98
N PRO A 774 -59.48 -19.12 19.36
CA PRO A 774 -58.91 -20.24 20.14
C PRO A 774 -58.11 -21.28 19.30
N LEU A 775 -57.89 -22.47 19.87
CA LEU A 775 -56.92 -23.50 19.43
C LEU A 775 -57.56 -24.72 18.73
N ALA A 776 -56.68 -25.46 18.02
CA ALA A 776 -56.58 -26.93 17.94
C ALA A 776 -57.58 -27.78 17.10
N GLY A 777 -57.00 -28.83 16.48
CA GLY A 777 -57.70 -29.99 15.91
C GLY A 777 -56.72 -31.10 15.50
N LYS A 778 -56.93 -32.35 15.94
CA LYS A 778 -56.11 -33.55 15.60
C LYS A 778 -56.98 -34.81 15.47
N ARG A 779 -56.90 -35.52 14.33
CA ARG A 779 -57.04 -36.99 14.10
C ARG A 779 -56.87 -37.25 12.58
N ARG A 780 -56.07 -38.23 12.10
CA ARG A 780 -56.30 -39.70 11.93
C ARG A 780 -57.47 -40.00 10.95
N VAL A 781 -57.44 -41.01 10.04
CA VAL A 781 -56.96 -42.42 10.12
C VAL A 781 -56.53 -42.97 8.71
N ALA A 782 -55.65 -44.01 8.66
CA ALA A 782 -55.35 -44.91 7.51
C ALA A 782 -54.80 -44.28 6.20
N GLY A 783 -54.29 -45.03 5.20
CA GLY A 783 -53.95 -46.46 5.05
C GLY A 783 -53.25 -46.71 3.68
N ALA A 784 -52.40 -47.73 3.56
CA ALA A 784 -51.55 -48.00 2.37
C ALA A 784 -52.11 -49.19 1.52
N PRO A 785 -51.46 -49.73 0.44
CA PRO A 785 -50.14 -49.43 -0.16
C PRO A 785 -50.07 -49.50 -1.72
N ILE A 786 -48.83 -49.59 -2.27
CA ILE A 786 -48.38 -50.31 -3.51
C ILE A 786 -48.01 -49.51 -4.80
N ARG A 787 -46.82 -49.89 -5.33
CA ARG A 787 -46.22 -49.79 -6.70
C ARG A 787 -45.64 -48.48 -7.24
N SER A 788 -44.33 -48.56 -7.52
CA SER A 788 -43.62 -47.90 -8.62
C SER A 788 -43.92 -48.60 -9.98
N PRO A 789 -43.44 -48.01 -11.08
CA PRO A 789 -42.44 -48.75 -11.86
C PRO A 789 -41.22 -47.90 -12.27
N ALA A 790 -40.18 -48.54 -12.81
CA ALA A 790 -39.00 -47.89 -13.39
C ALA A 790 -38.51 -48.65 -14.63
N ALA A 791 -38.31 -47.95 -15.75
CA ALA A 791 -37.64 -48.40 -16.99
C ALA A 791 -37.65 -47.24 -18.02
N ARG A 792 -36.92 -47.25 -19.15
CA ARG A 792 -35.53 -47.62 -19.51
C ARG A 792 -35.37 -47.32 -21.02
N MET A 793 -34.18 -46.97 -21.52
CA MET A 793 -33.81 -46.98 -22.97
C MET A 793 -34.56 -45.93 -23.86
N LEU A 794 -34.13 -45.56 -25.09
CA LEU A 794 -32.86 -45.67 -25.86
C LEU A 794 -32.84 -44.66 -27.04
N PHE A 795 -31.68 -44.50 -27.69
CA PHE A 795 -31.47 -43.92 -29.05
C PHE A 795 -31.80 -42.41 -29.23
N GLN A 796 -31.37 -41.70 -30.30
CA GLN A 796 -30.78 -42.14 -31.58
C GLN A 796 -29.74 -41.15 -32.13
N SER A 797 -28.88 -41.60 -33.06
CA SER A 797 -27.87 -40.80 -33.78
C SER A 797 -28.20 -40.69 -35.27
N PRO A 798 -27.73 -39.65 -35.99
CA PRO A 798 -27.62 -39.67 -37.45
C PRO A 798 -26.23 -40.15 -37.92
N GLN A 799 -26.22 -41.03 -38.92
CA GLN A 799 -25.11 -41.24 -39.87
C GLN A 799 -25.65 -40.88 -41.28
N ASP A 800 -24.92 -40.91 -42.40
CA ASP A 800 -23.52 -41.24 -42.69
C ASP A 800 -23.08 -40.52 -43.99
N THR A 801 -21.80 -40.59 -44.37
CA THR A 801 -21.37 -41.00 -45.74
C THR A 801 -19.84 -41.07 -45.89
N SER A 802 -19.33 -42.29 -46.07
CA SER A 802 -18.28 -42.75 -47.03
C SER A 802 -17.08 -41.85 -47.44
N HIS A 803 -15.86 -42.34 -47.68
CA HIS A 803 -15.24 -43.67 -47.49
C HIS A 803 -13.72 -43.58 -47.80
N LYS A 804 -12.85 -44.23 -47.00
CA LYS A 804 -11.83 -45.24 -47.42
C LYS A 804 -10.92 -45.64 -46.24
N ARG A 805 -10.42 -46.88 -46.25
CA ARG A 805 -9.56 -47.46 -45.20
C ARG A 805 -8.09 -47.56 -45.65
N ARG A 806 -7.16 -47.35 -44.72
CA ARG A 806 -5.93 -48.18 -44.59
C ARG A 806 -5.50 -48.20 -43.11
N ARG A 807 -5.08 -49.37 -42.61
CA ARG A 807 -4.47 -49.51 -41.27
C ARG A 807 -2.97 -49.24 -41.36
N LEU A 808 -2.34 -48.83 -40.26
CA LEU A 808 -1.03 -49.30 -39.80
C LEU A 808 -0.83 -48.98 -38.30
N LEU A 809 0.31 -49.38 -37.73
CA LEU A 809 0.55 -49.54 -36.27
C LEU A 809 1.35 -48.38 -35.63
N PRO A 810 1.37 -48.25 -34.28
CA PRO A 810 2.16 -47.25 -33.57
C PRO A 810 3.67 -47.59 -33.51
N PRO A 811 4.56 -46.59 -33.34
CA PRO A 811 6.02 -46.78 -33.27
C PRO A 811 6.56 -47.10 -31.86
N SER A 812 7.72 -47.75 -31.84
CA SER A 812 8.48 -48.19 -30.65
C SER A 812 9.87 -47.50 -30.58
N PRO A 813 10.61 -47.54 -29.45
CA PRO A 813 11.85 -46.76 -29.26
C PRO A 813 13.12 -47.40 -29.91
N PRO A 814 14.22 -46.63 -30.07
CA PRO A 814 15.49 -47.11 -30.62
C PRO A 814 16.38 -47.88 -29.60
N PRO A 815 17.34 -48.72 -30.07
CA PRO A 815 18.10 -49.68 -29.23
C PRO A 815 19.55 -49.25 -28.87
N THR A 816 20.26 -50.10 -28.13
CA THR A 816 21.62 -49.89 -27.56
C THR A 816 22.65 -50.95 -27.99
N SER A 817 23.87 -50.49 -28.37
CA SER A 817 25.20 -51.16 -28.18
C SER A 817 25.45 -52.51 -28.93
N PRO A 818 26.72 -53.00 -29.16
CA PRO A 818 27.70 -53.40 -28.10
C PRO A 818 29.24 -53.32 -28.41
N ALA A 819 30.05 -53.45 -27.34
CA ALA A 819 31.43 -54.03 -27.23
C ALA A 819 32.62 -53.44 -28.07
N SER A 820 33.92 -53.64 -27.74
CA SER A 820 34.60 -54.55 -26.78
C SER A 820 36.03 -54.08 -26.36
N ALA A 821 36.50 -54.47 -25.15
CA ALA A 821 37.90 -54.82 -24.70
C ALA A 821 39.14 -53.92 -25.07
N LEU A 822 40.27 -53.84 -24.32
CA LEU A 822 40.80 -54.46 -23.06
C LEU A 822 41.92 -53.53 -22.46
N GLU A 823 42.42 -53.78 -21.23
CA GLU A 823 43.49 -53.02 -20.53
C GLU A 823 44.93 -53.60 -20.73
N PRO A 824 46.05 -53.20 -20.05
CA PRO A 824 46.40 -52.03 -19.17
C PRO A 824 47.78 -51.40 -19.63
N PRO A 825 48.80 -50.93 -18.83
CA PRO A 825 48.91 -50.34 -17.46
C PRO A 825 49.85 -49.07 -17.30
N LEU A 826 49.88 -48.48 -16.08
CA LEU A 826 51.04 -47.83 -15.37
C LEU A 826 51.63 -46.43 -15.79
N GLU A 827 52.67 -45.99 -15.03
CA GLU A 827 53.05 -44.59 -14.67
C GLU A 827 54.24 -43.92 -15.44
N LEU A 828 54.59 -42.69 -15.00
CA LEU A 828 55.94 -42.05 -14.89
C LEU A 828 56.48 -41.10 -16.01
N GLY A 829 57.21 -40.04 -15.55
CA GLY A 829 58.02 -39.07 -16.34
C GLY A 829 57.36 -37.70 -16.58
N ALA A 830 57.79 -36.49 -16.13
CA ALA A 830 59.01 -35.88 -15.53
C ALA A 830 59.85 -34.97 -16.49
N LEU A 831 60.79 -34.18 -15.91
CA LEU A 831 61.63 -33.08 -16.50
C LEU A 831 60.87 -31.73 -16.71
N GLN A 832 61.41 -30.49 -16.63
CA GLN A 832 62.64 -29.78 -16.14
C GLN A 832 62.36 -28.23 -16.28
N GLU A 833 63.00 -27.15 -15.77
CA GLU A 833 64.14 -26.68 -14.90
C GLU A 833 63.54 -25.48 -14.05
N HIS A 834 64.05 -24.81 -12.98
CA HIS A 834 65.36 -24.31 -12.46
C HIS A 834 65.90 -22.96 -13.07
N PRO A 835 66.64 -22.09 -12.32
CA PRO A 835 66.88 -21.97 -10.85
C PRO A 835 66.93 -20.51 -10.24
N ASN A 836 67.36 -20.42 -8.96
CA ASN A 836 67.80 -19.27 -8.11
C ASN A 836 66.76 -18.68 -7.12
N SER A 837 66.89 -18.71 -5.77
CA SER A 837 68.02 -18.53 -4.76
C SER A 837 68.15 -17.06 -4.29
N ALA A 838 68.30 -16.69 -2.99
CA ALA A 838 68.61 -17.39 -1.73
C ALA A 838 67.74 -16.84 -0.53
N LEU A 839 67.41 -17.57 0.56
CA LEU A 839 68.14 -17.76 1.86
C LEU A 839 68.60 -16.45 2.55
N VAL A 840 68.49 -16.22 3.88
CA VAL A 840 68.46 -17.02 5.14
C VAL A 840 67.44 -16.37 6.14
N GLY A 841 66.86 -16.94 7.22
CA GLY A 841 67.01 -18.22 7.95
C GLY A 841 66.11 -18.32 9.23
N LEU A 842 66.69 -18.68 10.40
CA LEU A 842 66.05 -19.01 11.71
C LEU A 842 67.00 -18.61 12.88
N PRO A 843 66.60 -18.48 14.18
CA PRO A 843 65.87 -19.50 14.98
C PRO A 843 64.86 -19.03 16.08
N THR A 844 64.28 -20.02 16.78
CA THR A 844 63.52 -19.97 18.05
C THR A 844 64.49 -20.06 19.28
N PRO A 845 64.09 -20.00 20.60
CA PRO A 845 62.78 -20.30 21.21
C PRO A 845 62.34 -19.53 22.50
N ALA A 846 61.22 -20.01 23.07
CA ALA A 846 60.90 -20.13 24.52
C ALA A 846 60.42 -18.92 25.40
N VAL A 847 59.23 -19.15 25.99
CA VAL A 847 58.85 -18.96 27.42
C VAL A 847 59.14 -17.63 28.14
N SER A 848 58.07 -16.95 28.55
CA SER A 848 57.82 -16.67 29.99
C SER A 848 56.41 -16.09 30.24
N SER A 849 55.84 -16.43 31.40
CA SER A 849 54.70 -15.74 32.01
C SER A 849 55.18 -14.96 33.25
N PRO A 850 54.31 -14.13 33.84
CA PRO A 850 54.16 -14.20 35.29
C PRO A 850 52.71 -14.36 35.74
N THR A 851 52.56 -14.93 36.94
CA THR A 851 51.29 -15.26 37.60
C THR A 851 51.10 -14.38 38.85
N ARG A 852 49.96 -14.57 39.54
CA ARG A 852 49.67 -14.26 40.96
C ARG A 852 49.06 -12.87 41.21
N GLU A 853 47.86 -12.63 41.78
CA GLU A 853 46.86 -13.37 42.61
C GLU A 853 46.85 -12.95 44.11
N GLN A 854 45.64 -12.98 44.69
CA GLN A 854 45.27 -12.92 46.13
C GLN A 854 44.90 -11.55 46.74
N GLY A 855 43.81 -11.57 47.53
CA GLY A 855 43.22 -10.43 48.24
C GLY A 855 41.71 -10.65 48.48
N MET A 856 41.30 -11.02 49.70
CA MET A 856 39.92 -11.45 50.03
C MET A 856 39.44 -10.87 51.38
N LEU A 857 38.11 -10.81 51.59
CA LEU A 857 37.39 -10.34 52.80
C LEU A 857 37.45 -8.81 53.03
N THR A 858 36.39 -8.08 53.45
CA THR A 858 34.93 -8.34 53.66
C THR A 858 34.15 -7.04 53.27
N ARG A 859 33.00 -6.52 53.79
CA ARG A 859 32.13 -6.77 54.98
C ARG A 859 30.70 -6.18 54.79
N LYS A 860 30.01 -5.99 55.92
CA LYS A 860 28.62 -5.50 56.12
C LYS A 860 28.53 -3.95 56.02
N THR A 861 27.38 -3.23 56.02
CA THR A 861 25.99 -3.54 56.44
C THR A 861 24.94 -2.58 55.81
N ARG A 862 23.65 -2.98 55.80
CA ARG A 862 22.42 -2.13 55.76
C ARG A 862 22.02 -1.71 57.21
N PRO A 863 20.90 -1.01 57.59
CA PRO A 863 19.72 -0.50 56.84
C PRO A 863 19.30 0.97 57.29
N GLU A 864 18.10 1.57 57.21
CA GLU A 864 16.81 1.40 56.44
C GLU A 864 16.08 2.77 56.19
N SER A 865 15.05 3.17 56.97
CA SER A 865 14.18 4.38 56.88
C SER A 865 13.35 4.55 58.20
N PRO A 866 12.58 5.65 58.49
CA PRO A 866 11.17 5.82 58.00
C PRO A 866 10.51 7.25 58.02
N SER A 867 9.27 7.38 57.49
CA SER A 867 8.04 8.20 57.86
C SER A 867 8.08 9.61 58.55
N ALA A 868 7.05 10.50 58.56
CA ALA A 868 5.82 10.83 57.78
C ALA A 868 5.02 12.02 58.45
N VAL A 869 3.80 12.37 57.98
CA VAL A 869 2.65 13.05 58.70
C VAL A 869 2.31 14.58 58.52
N SER A 870 1.25 14.86 57.74
CA SER A 870 0.02 15.72 57.97
C SER A 870 -0.06 17.29 58.04
N SER A 871 -1.20 17.79 57.50
CA SER A 871 -2.08 18.96 57.90
C SER A 871 -1.97 20.37 57.25
N SER A 872 -3.10 21.11 57.29
CA SER A 872 -3.44 22.45 56.72
C SER A 872 -4.29 23.26 57.76
N PRO A 873 -5.02 24.41 57.53
CA PRO A 873 -5.35 25.21 56.31
C PRO A 873 -5.09 26.77 56.29
N PRO A 874 -6.06 27.75 56.32
CA PRO A 874 -6.23 28.88 55.34
C PRO A 874 -6.05 30.32 55.97
N PRO A 875 -6.55 31.52 55.49
CA PRO A 875 -7.43 31.90 54.34
C PRO A 875 -7.23 33.27 53.57
N LEU A 876 -8.02 33.45 52.47
CA LEU A 876 -8.74 34.64 51.89
C LEU A 876 -8.20 36.12 51.81
N LEU A 877 -8.19 36.69 50.58
CA LEU A 877 -8.86 37.90 49.97
C LEU A 877 -9.30 39.15 50.82
N PRO A 878 -9.64 40.35 50.22
CA PRO A 878 -9.57 40.87 48.82
C PRO A 878 -9.01 42.33 48.65
N GLY A 879 -9.06 42.90 47.44
CA GLY A 879 -8.91 44.36 47.18
C GLY A 879 -9.22 44.80 45.72
N LEU A 880 -9.83 45.97 45.51
CA LEU A 880 -10.30 46.52 44.21
C LEU A 880 -9.74 47.93 43.96
N HIS A 881 -9.63 48.36 42.69
CA HIS A 881 -10.34 49.52 42.11
C HIS A 881 -9.97 49.78 40.62
N CYS A 882 -10.77 50.60 39.93
CA CYS A 882 -10.66 50.91 38.49
C CYS A 882 -10.46 52.42 38.27
N PHE A 883 -9.92 52.84 37.12
CA PHE A 883 -10.58 53.72 36.11
C PHE A 883 -9.64 54.06 34.91
N THR A 884 -10.11 54.81 33.91
CA THR A 884 -9.53 54.95 32.55
C THR A 884 -9.22 56.43 32.13
N PRO A 885 -9.26 56.86 30.85
CA PRO A 885 -8.18 57.53 30.08
C PRO A 885 -8.40 59.07 29.94
N PRO A 886 -7.98 59.88 28.91
CA PRO A 886 -7.13 59.73 27.68
C PRO A 886 -6.03 60.86 27.63
N PRO A 887 -5.63 61.62 26.55
CA PRO A 887 -5.76 61.52 25.08
C PRO A 887 -4.52 61.91 24.18
N SER A 888 -4.60 61.50 22.89
CA SER A 888 -4.19 62.16 21.61
C SER A 888 -2.95 63.09 21.37
N SER A 889 -2.17 62.72 20.32
CA SER A 889 -1.70 63.51 19.15
C SER A 889 -0.69 64.69 19.21
N SER A 890 0.38 64.62 18.40
CA SER A 890 0.73 65.58 17.30
C SER A 890 2.12 65.33 16.65
N THR A 891 2.41 66.01 15.52
CA THR A 891 3.66 65.98 14.70
C THR A 891 3.83 67.36 14.00
N PRO A 892 4.93 67.69 13.28
CA PRO A 892 6.37 67.38 13.40
C PRO A 892 7.20 68.67 13.69
N PRO A 893 8.54 68.70 13.50
CA PRO A 893 9.09 69.51 12.39
C PRO A 893 10.39 68.94 11.72
N THR A 894 11.12 69.78 10.97
CA THR A 894 12.14 69.46 9.94
C THR A 894 13.63 69.49 10.38
N SER A 895 14.55 69.20 9.42
CA SER A 895 15.99 68.94 9.60
C SER A 895 16.90 70.18 9.71
N PRO A 896 18.20 69.99 10.04
CA PRO A 896 19.23 69.88 8.98
C PRO A 896 20.27 68.72 9.18
N TRP A 897 21.28 68.67 8.30
CA TRP A 897 22.36 67.64 8.14
C TRP A 897 23.73 68.36 7.99
N PRO A 898 24.92 67.70 8.08
CA PRO A 898 25.33 66.45 8.75
C PRO A 898 26.64 66.70 9.59
N PRO A 899 27.73 65.85 9.70
CA PRO A 899 28.33 64.89 8.75
C PRO A 899 28.53 63.42 9.22
N THR A 900 28.42 62.51 8.26
CA THR A 900 29.13 61.21 8.12
C THR A 900 29.35 60.25 9.32
N LEU A 901 28.64 59.11 9.30
CA LEU A 901 29.22 57.77 9.54
C LEU A 901 28.43 56.71 8.74
N ARG A 902 29.06 55.59 8.35
CA ARG A 902 28.49 54.60 7.40
C ARG A 902 27.74 53.45 8.12
N PRO A 903 26.46 53.17 7.80
CA PRO A 903 25.80 51.90 8.14
C PRO A 903 25.81 50.88 6.97
N LEU A 904 25.83 49.59 7.31
CA LEU A 904 25.76 48.48 6.36
C LEU A 904 24.34 48.33 5.75
N ARG A 905 24.24 48.15 4.43
CA ARG A 905 22.95 47.95 3.75
C ARG A 905 22.42 46.52 3.92
N ALA A 906 21.40 46.36 4.76
CA ALA A 906 20.51 45.19 4.69
C ALA A 906 19.67 45.27 3.38
N LEU A 907 19.79 44.27 2.51
CA LEU A 907 19.01 44.16 1.27
C LEU A 907 17.88 43.14 1.42
N SER A 908 16.64 43.58 1.23
CA SER A 908 15.45 42.73 1.27
C SER A 908 15.52 41.59 0.25
N ILE A 909 15.11 40.38 0.68
CA ILE A 909 15.15 39.14 -0.12
C ILE A 909 14.43 39.31 -1.48
N ARG A 910 13.34 40.10 -1.52
CA ARG A 910 12.58 40.41 -2.75
C ARG A 910 13.45 41.00 -3.87
N SER A 911 14.44 41.85 -3.59
CA SER A 911 15.23 42.47 -4.66
C SER A 911 16.23 41.51 -5.32
N ARG A 912 16.72 40.50 -4.58
CA ARG A 912 17.57 39.45 -5.15
C ARG A 912 16.79 38.49 -6.05
N LEU A 913 15.56 38.13 -5.67
CA LEU A 913 14.68 37.26 -6.46
C LEU A 913 14.32 37.89 -7.82
N VAL A 914 13.98 39.18 -7.86
CA VAL A 914 13.62 39.89 -9.11
C VAL A 914 14.79 39.99 -10.10
N LEU A 915 16.03 40.09 -9.60
CA LEU A 915 17.23 40.08 -10.45
C LEU A 915 17.60 38.67 -10.94
N HIS A 916 17.30 37.63 -10.16
CA HIS A 916 17.55 36.24 -10.55
C HIS A 916 16.51 35.74 -11.58
N SER A 917 15.22 36.05 -11.38
CA SER A 917 14.15 35.62 -12.29
C SER A 917 14.27 36.24 -13.69
N ARG A 918 14.75 37.49 -13.80
CA ARG A 918 15.09 38.12 -15.10
C ARG A 918 16.21 37.38 -15.83
N ARG A 919 17.25 36.90 -15.12
CA ARG A 919 18.33 36.11 -15.72
C ARG A 919 17.88 34.71 -16.14
N LEU A 920 16.96 34.09 -15.38
CA LEU A 920 16.38 32.79 -15.74
C LEU A 920 15.46 32.88 -16.98
N ARG A 921 14.67 33.95 -17.14
CA ARG A 921 13.88 34.16 -18.38
C ARG A 921 14.77 34.30 -19.62
N ALA A 922 15.77 35.19 -19.58
CA ALA A 922 16.68 35.39 -20.71
C ALA A 922 17.39 34.10 -21.13
N ARG A 923 17.70 33.22 -20.17
CA ARG A 923 18.28 31.89 -20.45
C ARG A 923 17.26 30.91 -21.06
N ALA A 924 16.04 30.86 -20.53
CA ALA A 924 14.97 30.02 -21.06
C ALA A 924 14.48 30.45 -22.45
N GLU A 925 14.57 31.74 -22.77
CA GLU A 925 14.27 32.28 -24.10
C GLU A 925 15.34 31.83 -25.12
N HIS A 926 16.62 31.85 -24.75
CA HIS A 926 17.73 31.35 -25.60
C HIS A 926 17.68 29.83 -25.80
N GLU A 927 17.52 29.05 -24.73
CA GLU A 927 17.41 27.58 -24.76
C GLU A 927 16.14 27.09 -25.51
N CYS A 928 15.19 27.98 -25.83
CA CYS A 928 14.01 27.69 -26.64
C CYS A 928 14.21 27.94 -28.15
N GLN A 929 15.24 28.69 -28.56
CA GLN A 929 15.58 28.87 -29.97
C GLN A 929 16.42 27.69 -30.50
N ASP A 930 17.35 27.19 -29.69
CA ASP A 930 18.19 26.00 -29.99
C ASP A 930 17.39 24.68 -30.07
N TYR A 931 16.09 24.70 -29.79
CA TYR A 931 15.17 23.56 -29.88
C TYR A 931 14.20 23.63 -31.08
N LEU A 932 14.36 24.63 -31.96
CA LEU A 932 13.55 24.84 -33.17
C LEU A 932 14.40 24.90 -34.46
N SER A 933 15.66 24.45 -34.39
CA SER A 933 16.59 24.24 -35.50
C SER A 933 16.87 22.76 -35.73
#